data_AF-A0A3Q2HKI8-F1
#
_entry.id   AF-A0A3Q2HKI8-F1
#
_cell.length_a   1.000
_cell.length_b   1.000
_cell.length_c   1.000
_cell.angle_alpha   90.00
_cell.angle_beta   90.00
_cell.angle_gamma   90.00
#
_symmetry.space_group_name_H-M   'P 1'
#
loop_
_entity.id
_entity.type
_entity.pdbx_description
1 polymer ?
#
loop_
_entity_poly.entity_id
_entity_poly.type
_entity_poly.pdbx_seq_one_letter_code
_entity_poly.pdbx_strand_id
1 'polypeptide(L)'
;MSAKAISEQTGKELLYKYICTTSAIQNRFKYARVTPDTDWAHLLQDHPWLLSQSLVVKPDQLIKRRGKLGLVGVNLTLDGVKSWLKPRLGQEATVGKARGFLKNFLIEPFVPHSQAEEFYVCIYATREGDYVLFHHEGGVDVGDVDAKAQKLLVGVDEKLSPEDIKKHLLVHAPEDKKEILASFISGLFNFYEDLYFTYLEINPLVVTKDGVYVLDLAAKVDATADYICKVKWGDIEFPPPFGREAYPEEAYIADLDAKSGASLKLTLLNPKGRIWTMVAGGGASVVYSDTICDLGGVNELANYGEYSGAPSEQQTYDYAKTILSLMTREKHPDGKILIIGGSIANFTNVAATFKGIVRAIRDYQGPLKEHEVTIFVRRGGPNYQEGLRVMGEVVAAMVYPFTGDHKQKFYWGHKEILIPVFKNMADAMKKHPEVDVLISFASLRSAYDSTIETMNYAQIRTIAIIAEGIPEALTRKLIKKADQRGVTIIGPATVGGIKPGCFKIGNTGGMLDNILASKLYRPGSVAYVSRSGGMSNELNNIISRTTDGVYEGVAIGGDRYPGSTFMDHVLRYQDTPGVKMIVVLGEIGGTEEYKICRGIQEGRITKPVVCWCIGTCATMFSSEVQFGHAGACANQASETAVAKNQALKEAGVFVPRSFDELGEIIQSVYEDLVAKGVIVPAQEVPPPTVPMDYSWARELGLIRKPASFMTSICDERGQELIYAGMPITEVFKEEMGIGGVLGLLWFQRRLPKYSCQFIEMCLMVTADHGPAVSGAHNTIICARAGKDLVSSLTSGLLTIGDRFGGALDAAAKMFSKAFDSGIIPMEFVNKMKKEGKLIMGIGHRVKSINNPDMRVQILKDYVRQHFPATPLLDYALEVEKITTSKKPNLILNVDGLIGVAFVDMLRNCGSFTREEADEYIDIGALNGIFVLGRSMGFIGHYLDQKRLKQGLYRHPWDDISYVLPEHMSM
;
A
#
# COMPACT_ATOMS: atom_id res chain seq x y z
N MET A 1 -6.58 -11.37 -1.03
CA MET A 1 -7.77 -11.68 -1.87
C MET A 1 -7.83 -13.18 -2.14
N SER A 2 -8.85 -13.72 -2.81
CA SER A 2 -9.08 -15.16 -3.00
C SER A 2 -9.82 -15.48 -4.30
N ALA A 3 -10.05 -16.78 -4.57
CA ALA A 3 -11.01 -17.26 -5.55
C ALA A 3 -12.44 -16.71 -5.29
N LYS A 4 -12.93 -15.81 -6.16
CA LYS A 4 -14.27 -15.21 -6.07
C LYS A 4 -15.20 -15.69 -7.18
N ALA A 5 -16.47 -15.89 -6.85
CA ALA A 5 -17.51 -16.17 -7.82
C ALA A 5 -17.81 -14.96 -8.71
N ILE A 6 -18.19 -15.21 -9.96
CA ILE A 6 -18.63 -14.20 -10.93
C ILE A 6 -20.05 -14.51 -11.40
N SER A 7 -20.76 -13.51 -11.92
CA SER A 7 -22.09 -13.74 -12.52
C SER A 7 -22.01 -14.65 -13.74
N GLU A 8 -23.11 -15.33 -14.06
CA GLU A 8 -23.20 -16.14 -15.29
C GLU A 8 -23.00 -15.27 -16.53
N GLN A 9 -23.59 -14.06 -16.55
CA GLN A 9 -23.37 -13.08 -17.61
C GLN A 9 -21.88 -12.78 -17.78
N THR A 10 -21.16 -12.47 -16.69
CA THR A 10 -19.72 -12.18 -16.72
C THR A 10 -18.92 -13.36 -17.27
N GLY A 11 -19.21 -14.58 -16.81
CA GLY A 11 -18.51 -15.78 -17.28
C GLY A 11 -18.76 -16.07 -18.76
N LYS A 12 -20.01 -15.93 -19.23
CA LYS A 12 -20.36 -16.07 -20.65
C LYS A 12 -19.76 -14.97 -21.52
N GLU A 13 -19.73 -13.74 -21.03
CA GLU A 13 -19.12 -12.61 -21.74
C GLU A 13 -17.62 -12.83 -21.97
N LEU A 14 -16.89 -13.23 -20.92
CA LEU A 14 -15.47 -13.56 -21.02
C LEU A 14 -15.25 -14.75 -21.97
N LEU A 15 -16.04 -15.82 -21.83
CA LEU A 15 -15.97 -16.99 -22.70
C LEU A 15 -16.18 -16.61 -24.16
N TYR A 16 -17.25 -15.87 -24.48
CA TYR A 16 -17.54 -15.44 -25.85
C TYR A 16 -16.54 -14.43 -26.41
N LYS A 17 -15.82 -13.67 -25.57
CA LYS A 17 -14.71 -12.79 -25.98
C LYS A 17 -13.42 -13.55 -26.30
N TYR A 18 -13.03 -14.52 -25.46
CA TYR A 18 -11.65 -15.02 -25.42
C TYR A 18 -11.45 -16.52 -25.67
N ILE A 19 -12.50 -17.34 -25.77
CA ILE A 19 -12.31 -18.77 -26.09
C ILE A 19 -11.85 -18.96 -27.55
N CYS A 20 -10.76 -19.71 -27.73
CA CYS A 20 -10.24 -20.10 -29.03
C CYS A 20 -10.48 -21.60 -29.25
N THR A 21 -11.39 -21.93 -30.17
CA THR A 21 -11.74 -23.30 -30.55
C THR A 21 -12.15 -23.35 -32.02
N THR A 22 -12.04 -24.51 -32.68
CA THR A 22 -12.60 -24.69 -34.04
C THR A 22 -14.10 -25.00 -34.01
N SER A 23 -14.64 -25.36 -32.85
CA SER A 23 -16.07 -25.64 -32.67
C SER A 23 -16.91 -24.36 -32.78
N ALA A 24 -17.92 -24.36 -33.65
CA ALA A 24 -18.80 -23.21 -33.82
C ALA A 24 -19.67 -22.99 -32.56
N ILE A 25 -19.28 -22.04 -31.72
CA ILE A 25 -20.06 -21.62 -30.55
C ILE A 25 -21.19 -20.70 -31.03
N GLN A 26 -22.42 -21.17 -30.83
CA GLN A 26 -23.64 -20.50 -31.24
C GLN A 26 -24.14 -19.53 -30.17
N ASN A 27 -25.01 -18.59 -30.57
CA ASN A 27 -25.62 -17.58 -29.68
C ASN A 27 -24.63 -16.70 -28.87
N ARG A 28 -23.36 -16.57 -29.30
CA ARG A 28 -22.39 -15.62 -28.72
C ARG A 28 -23.01 -14.22 -28.57
N PHE A 29 -22.87 -13.65 -27.37
CA PHE A 29 -23.41 -12.34 -26.97
C PHE A 29 -24.94 -12.18 -27.07
N LYS A 30 -25.71 -13.26 -27.26
CA LYS A 30 -27.17 -13.23 -27.10
C LYS A 30 -27.57 -13.51 -25.65
N TYR A 31 -27.32 -12.56 -24.77
CA TYR A 31 -27.89 -12.50 -23.43
C TYR A 31 -28.35 -11.06 -23.15
N ALA A 32 -29.36 -10.88 -22.29
CA ALA A 32 -29.88 -9.57 -21.93
C ALA A 32 -30.18 -9.51 -20.41
N ARG A 33 -29.61 -8.53 -19.72
CA ARG A 33 -29.74 -8.33 -18.26
C ARG A 33 -31.06 -7.60 -17.95
N VAL A 34 -31.83 -8.09 -16.98
CA VAL A 34 -33.05 -7.44 -16.48
C VAL A 34 -33.02 -7.28 -14.97
N THR A 35 -33.34 -6.06 -14.54
CA THR A 35 -33.39 -5.57 -13.16
C THR A 35 -34.73 -4.83 -12.93
N PRO A 36 -35.14 -4.51 -11.69
CA PRO A 36 -36.35 -3.74 -11.43
C PRO A 36 -36.42 -2.42 -12.19
N ASP A 37 -35.26 -1.80 -12.47
CA ASP A 37 -35.11 -0.48 -13.07
C ASP A 37 -34.86 -0.53 -14.60
N THR A 38 -34.95 -1.71 -15.23
CA THR A 38 -34.67 -1.89 -16.66
C THR A 38 -35.76 -1.30 -17.55
N ASP A 39 -35.39 -0.29 -18.36
CA ASP A 39 -36.22 0.16 -19.49
C ASP A 39 -36.24 -0.90 -20.62
N TRP A 40 -37.44 -1.42 -20.88
CA TRP A 40 -37.70 -2.40 -21.93
C TRP A 40 -37.54 -1.85 -23.35
N ALA A 41 -37.67 -0.53 -23.56
CA ALA A 41 -37.46 0.09 -24.86
C ALA A 41 -35.97 0.12 -25.21
N HIS A 42 -35.13 0.60 -24.29
CA HIS A 42 -33.67 0.58 -24.45
C HIS A 42 -33.13 -0.86 -24.54
N LEU A 43 -33.62 -1.79 -23.70
CA LEU A 43 -33.21 -3.20 -23.77
C LEU A 43 -33.48 -3.82 -25.15
N LEU A 44 -34.61 -3.48 -25.77
CA LEU A 44 -34.99 -3.93 -27.12
C LEU A 44 -34.17 -3.27 -28.24
N GLN A 45 -33.74 -2.02 -28.06
CA GLN A 45 -32.85 -1.32 -28.99
C GLN A 45 -31.47 -2.01 -29.05
N ASP A 46 -30.94 -2.39 -27.89
CA ASP A 46 -29.62 -3.04 -27.78
C ASP A 46 -29.67 -4.53 -28.16
N HIS A 47 -30.80 -5.20 -27.88
CA HIS A 47 -30.97 -6.65 -28.06
C HIS A 47 -32.16 -7.00 -28.98
N PRO A 48 -32.15 -6.60 -30.27
CA PRO A 48 -33.28 -6.80 -31.20
C PRO A 48 -33.63 -8.29 -31.44
N TRP A 49 -32.70 -9.21 -31.16
CA TRP A 49 -32.93 -10.67 -31.22
C TRP A 49 -33.95 -11.17 -30.17
N LEU A 50 -34.30 -10.36 -29.16
CA LEU A 50 -35.38 -10.67 -28.20
C LEU A 50 -36.76 -10.85 -28.87
N LEU A 51 -36.93 -10.38 -30.11
CA LEU A 51 -38.18 -10.53 -30.88
C LEU A 51 -38.10 -11.64 -31.95
N SER A 52 -36.92 -12.18 -32.26
CA SER A 52 -36.72 -13.04 -33.44
C SER A 52 -36.94 -14.53 -33.19
N GLN A 53 -37.09 -14.96 -31.93
CA GLN A 53 -37.07 -16.37 -31.51
C GLN A 53 -37.61 -16.52 -30.07
N SER A 54 -37.97 -17.74 -29.68
CA SER A 54 -38.30 -18.07 -28.28
C SER A 54 -37.10 -17.85 -27.34
N LEU A 55 -37.40 -17.63 -26.07
CA LEU A 55 -36.47 -17.22 -25.03
C LEU A 55 -36.50 -18.15 -23.80
N VAL A 56 -35.44 -18.08 -23.01
CA VAL A 56 -35.31 -18.60 -21.64
C VAL A 56 -35.04 -17.41 -20.71
N VAL A 57 -35.56 -17.44 -19.49
CA VAL A 57 -35.29 -16.43 -18.46
C VAL A 57 -35.01 -17.09 -17.11
N LYS A 58 -33.97 -16.63 -16.41
CA LYS A 58 -33.51 -17.19 -15.12
C LYS A 58 -32.79 -16.12 -14.27
N PRO A 59 -32.79 -16.20 -12.93
CA PRO A 59 -32.06 -15.25 -12.10
C PRO A 59 -30.55 -15.50 -12.19
N ASP A 60 -29.77 -14.43 -12.24
CA ASP A 60 -28.30 -14.46 -12.22
C ASP A 60 -27.80 -13.74 -10.95
N GLN A 61 -27.84 -14.48 -9.84
CA GLN A 61 -27.48 -14.04 -8.48
C GLN A 61 -26.78 -15.19 -7.72
N LEU A 62 -25.91 -15.95 -8.41
CA LEU A 62 -25.22 -17.14 -7.88
C LEU A 62 -26.13 -18.28 -7.35
N ILE A 63 -27.42 -18.25 -7.65
CA ILE A 63 -28.38 -19.29 -7.26
C ILE A 63 -28.07 -20.57 -8.05
N LYS A 64 -27.63 -21.64 -7.38
CA LYS A 64 -27.50 -22.99 -7.99
C LYS A 64 -28.86 -23.70 -8.04
N ARG A 65 -28.99 -24.72 -8.92
CA ARG A 65 -30.19 -25.58 -9.08
C ARG A 65 -31.50 -24.86 -9.47
N ARG A 66 -31.41 -23.70 -10.14
CA ARG A 66 -32.52 -22.81 -10.55
C ARG A 66 -33.72 -23.54 -11.17
N GLY A 67 -33.49 -24.53 -12.03
CA GLY A 67 -34.55 -25.33 -12.65
C GLY A 67 -35.44 -26.06 -11.64
N LYS A 68 -34.85 -26.74 -10.64
CA LYS A 68 -35.58 -27.46 -9.59
C LYS A 68 -36.33 -26.55 -8.62
N LEU A 69 -36.00 -25.25 -8.61
CA LEU A 69 -36.67 -24.23 -7.81
C LEU A 69 -37.83 -23.53 -8.58
N GLY A 70 -38.11 -23.92 -9.83
CA GLY A 70 -39.10 -23.23 -10.67
C GLY A 70 -38.68 -21.81 -11.08
N LEU A 71 -37.38 -21.50 -10.98
CA LEU A 71 -36.79 -20.20 -11.27
C LEU A 71 -36.23 -20.09 -12.71
N VAL A 72 -36.66 -20.97 -13.62
CA VAL A 72 -36.33 -20.88 -15.04
C VAL A 72 -37.63 -20.91 -15.85
N GLY A 73 -37.91 -19.84 -16.60
CA GLY A 73 -38.96 -19.82 -17.63
C GLY A 73 -38.36 -20.27 -18.95
N VAL A 74 -38.93 -21.28 -19.61
CA VAL A 74 -38.36 -21.92 -20.81
C VAL A 74 -39.33 -21.80 -22.00
N ASN A 75 -38.78 -21.57 -23.20
CA ASN A 75 -39.53 -21.47 -24.47
C ASN A 75 -40.68 -20.44 -24.43
N LEU A 76 -40.37 -19.23 -23.96
CA LEU A 76 -41.32 -18.12 -23.84
C LEU A 76 -41.10 -17.08 -24.96
N THR A 77 -42.16 -16.42 -25.42
CA THR A 77 -42.01 -15.16 -26.17
C THR A 77 -41.58 -14.03 -25.24
N LEU A 78 -41.11 -12.89 -25.76
CA LEU A 78 -40.72 -11.74 -24.93
C LEU A 78 -41.84 -11.28 -23.97
N ASP A 79 -43.09 -11.24 -24.42
CA ASP A 79 -44.21 -10.87 -23.56
C ASP A 79 -44.58 -11.98 -22.56
N GLY A 80 -44.30 -13.25 -22.90
CA GLY A 80 -44.28 -14.35 -21.94
C GLY A 80 -43.20 -14.17 -20.87
N VAL A 81 -41.99 -13.74 -21.23
CA VAL A 81 -40.90 -13.43 -20.30
C VAL A 81 -41.26 -12.25 -19.38
N LYS A 82 -41.79 -11.13 -19.92
CA LYS A 82 -42.33 -10.01 -19.11
C LYS A 82 -43.39 -10.50 -18.12
N SER A 83 -44.31 -11.34 -18.57
CA SER A 83 -45.38 -11.90 -17.74
C SER A 83 -44.87 -12.85 -16.67
N TRP A 84 -43.83 -13.64 -16.96
CA TRP A 84 -43.17 -14.56 -16.02
C TRP A 84 -42.34 -13.81 -14.97
N LEU A 85 -41.72 -12.69 -15.34
CA LEU A 85 -40.96 -11.81 -14.45
C LEU A 85 -41.85 -10.97 -13.53
N LYS A 86 -43.04 -10.54 -13.98
CA LYS A 86 -43.95 -9.68 -13.20
C LYS A 86 -44.23 -10.16 -11.74
N PRO A 87 -44.44 -11.46 -11.46
CA PRO A 87 -44.59 -11.98 -10.09
C PRO A 87 -43.29 -12.48 -9.44
N ARG A 88 -42.10 -12.12 -9.97
CA ARG A 88 -40.78 -12.62 -9.50
C ARG A 88 -39.74 -11.52 -9.32
N LEU A 89 -39.65 -10.58 -10.27
CA LEU A 89 -38.72 -9.46 -10.23
C LEU A 89 -39.04 -8.54 -9.04
N GLY A 90 -38.04 -8.27 -8.21
CA GLY A 90 -38.20 -7.53 -6.95
C GLY A 90 -38.90 -8.30 -5.82
N GLN A 91 -39.31 -9.57 -6.05
CA GLN A 91 -39.89 -10.41 -5.01
C GLN A 91 -38.81 -11.14 -4.20
N GLU A 92 -39.16 -11.52 -2.98
CA GLU A 92 -38.27 -12.24 -2.08
C GLU A 92 -38.35 -13.76 -2.33
N ALA A 93 -37.20 -14.43 -2.27
CA ALA A 93 -37.07 -15.88 -2.41
C ALA A 93 -36.18 -16.47 -1.31
N THR A 94 -36.41 -17.74 -0.97
CA THR A 94 -35.60 -18.50 -0.01
C THR A 94 -34.98 -19.71 -0.71
N VAL A 95 -33.67 -19.89 -0.55
CA VAL A 95 -32.87 -20.96 -1.16
C VAL A 95 -31.99 -21.57 -0.08
N GLY A 96 -32.39 -22.75 0.42
CA GLY A 96 -31.75 -23.35 1.59
C GLY A 96 -31.98 -22.50 2.85
N LYS A 97 -30.90 -22.07 3.51
CA LYS A 97 -30.95 -21.12 4.64
C LYS A 97 -30.96 -19.64 4.20
N ALA A 98 -30.62 -19.34 2.95
CA ALA A 98 -30.48 -17.98 2.46
C ALA A 98 -31.82 -17.42 1.99
N ARG A 99 -32.10 -16.15 2.32
CA ARG A 99 -33.34 -15.43 1.98
C ARG A 99 -32.98 -14.05 1.45
N GLY A 100 -33.51 -13.66 0.29
CA GLY A 100 -33.18 -12.39 -0.35
C GLY A 100 -34.00 -12.12 -1.61
N PHE A 101 -33.83 -10.94 -2.20
CA PHE A 101 -34.64 -10.47 -3.34
C PHE A 101 -34.10 -10.93 -4.69
N LEU A 102 -35.01 -11.30 -5.59
CA LEU A 102 -34.73 -11.59 -6.99
C LEU A 102 -34.64 -10.27 -7.80
N LYS A 103 -33.45 -9.67 -7.82
CA LYS A 103 -33.16 -8.36 -8.42
C LYS A 103 -32.46 -8.44 -9.78
N ASN A 104 -31.90 -9.59 -10.18
CA ASN A 104 -31.10 -9.70 -11.40
C ASN A 104 -31.45 -10.98 -12.17
N PHE A 105 -31.87 -10.82 -13.43
CA PHE A 105 -32.23 -11.91 -14.33
C PHE A 105 -31.47 -11.81 -15.65
N LEU A 106 -31.21 -12.97 -16.25
CA LEU A 106 -30.63 -13.12 -17.57
C LEU A 106 -31.71 -13.70 -18.50
N ILE A 107 -31.94 -13.03 -19.63
CA ILE A 107 -32.75 -13.53 -20.74
C ILE A 107 -31.80 -14.02 -21.83
N GLU A 108 -32.05 -15.22 -22.36
CA GLU A 108 -31.24 -15.87 -23.39
C GLU A 108 -32.14 -16.53 -24.45
N PRO A 109 -31.63 -16.87 -25.65
CA PRO A 109 -32.34 -17.68 -26.63
C PRO A 109 -32.76 -19.05 -26.07
N PHE A 110 -33.97 -19.49 -26.38
CA PHE A 110 -34.30 -20.91 -26.26
C PHE A 110 -33.60 -21.71 -27.36
N VAL A 111 -32.94 -22.79 -26.97
CA VAL A 111 -32.27 -23.74 -27.87
C VAL A 111 -33.12 -25.01 -27.89
N PRO A 112 -33.78 -25.38 -29.00
CA PRO A 112 -34.45 -26.67 -29.13
C PRO A 112 -33.40 -27.79 -29.21
N HIS A 113 -33.47 -28.76 -28.30
CA HIS A 113 -32.57 -29.91 -28.21
C HIS A 113 -33.25 -31.07 -27.47
N SER A 114 -32.62 -32.25 -27.45
CA SER A 114 -33.05 -33.40 -26.65
C SER A 114 -32.05 -33.73 -25.53
N GLN A 115 -32.45 -34.54 -24.54
CA GLN A 115 -31.62 -34.90 -23.38
C GLN A 115 -30.27 -35.54 -23.78
N ALA A 116 -30.24 -36.31 -24.89
CA ALA A 116 -29.03 -36.91 -25.46
C ALA A 116 -28.09 -35.90 -26.16
N GLU A 117 -28.38 -34.61 -26.04
CA GLU A 117 -27.56 -33.49 -26.53
C GLU A 117 -27.11 -32.58 -25.39
N GLU A 118 -27.58 -32.80 -24.15
CA GLU A 118 -27.07 -32.16 -22.94
C GLU A 118 -25.84 -32.92 -22.41
N PHE A 119 -24.72 -32.22 -22.28
CA PHE A 119 -23.46 -32.72 -21.72
C PHE A 119 -23.10 -31.94 -20.44
N TYR A 120 -22.26 -32.52 -19.60
CA TYR A 120 -21.64 -31.85 -18.46
C TYR A 120 -20.15 -31.62 -18.72
N VAL A 121 -19.67 -30.40 -18.47
CA VAL A 121 -18.22 -30.09 -18.41
C VAL A 121 -17.92 -29.26 -17.17
N CYS A 122 -16.87 -29.62 -16.43
CA CYS A 122 -16.32 -28.76 -15.39
C CYS A 122 -14.79 -28.81 -15.36
N ILE A 123 -14.15 -27.71 -14.97
CA ILE A 123 -12.71 -27.58 -14.74
C ILE A 123 -12.52 -26.95 -13.36
N TYR A 124 -11.72 -27.55 -12.47
CA TYR A 124 -11.42 -26.98 -11.16
C TYR A 124 -9.98 -27.16 -10.68
N ALA A 125 -9.50 -26.18 -9.93
CA ALA A 125 -8.15 -26.11 -9.41
C ALA A 125 -7.96 -26.95 -8.14
N THR A 126 -6.86 -27.69 -8.11
CA THR A 126 -6.28 -28.38 -6.95
C THR A 126 -4.80 -28.03 -6.82
N ARG A 127 -4.06 -28.56 -5.83
CA ARG A 127 -2.63 -28.25 -5.63
C ARG A 127 -1.77 -28.85 -6.75
N GLU A 128 -2.12 -30.06 -7.14
CA GLU A 128 -1.46 -30.96 -8.06
C GLU A 128 -1.68 -30.60 -9.54
N GLY A 129 -2.75 -29.85 -9.84
CA GLY A 129 -3.11 -29.42 -11.18
C GLY A 129 -4.58 -29.02 -11.29
N ASP A 130 -5.13 -29.12 -12.48
CA ASP A 130 -6.51 -28.77 -12.79
C ASP A 130 -7.27 -30.01 -13.30
N TYR A 131 -8.35 -30.37 -12.60
CA TYR A 131 -9.19 -31.51 -12.96
C TYR A 131 -10.23 -31.08 -13.99
N VAL A 132 -10.26 -31.78 -15.13
CA VAL A 132 -11.31 -31.71 -16.14
C VAL A 132 -12.28 -32.87 -15.93
N LEU A 133 -13.56 -32.55 -15.79
CA LEU A 133 -14.67 -33.48 -15.64
C LEU A 133 -15.55 -33.46 -16.89
N PHE A 134 -15.98 -34.63 -17.35
CA PHE A 134 -16.96 -34.77 -18.42
C PHE A 134 -18.02 -35.82 -18.07
N HIS A 135 -19.29 -35.55 -18.39
CA HIS A 135 -20.32 -36.58 -18.38
C HIS A 135 -21.26 -36.45 -19.59
N HIS A 136 -21.63 -37.59 -20.17
CA HIS A 136 -22.48 -37.67 -21.36
C HIS A 136 -23.99 -37.52 -21.09
N GLU A 137 -24.40 -37.60 -19.82
CA GLU A 137 -25.75 -37.29 -19.36
C GLU A 137 -25.70 -35.97 -18.59
N GLY A 138 -25.78 -34.84 -19.31
CA GLY A 138 -25.85 -33.51 -18.71
C GLY A 138 -27.22 -33.20 -18.11
N GLY A 139 -27.39 -31.94 -17.71
CA GLY A 139 -28.67 -31.37 -17.36
C GLY A 139 -28.95 -31.23 -15.88
N VAL A 140 -30.21 -30.92 -15.58
CA VAL A 140 -30.70 -30.62 -14.23
C VAL A 140 -30.69 -31.85 -13.30
N ASP A 141 -30.65 -33.06 -13.86
CA ASP A 141 -30.74 -34.34 -13.14
C ASP A 141 -29.45 -35.21 -13.18
N VAL A 142 -28.31 -34.62 -13.57
CA VAL A 142 -26.98 -35.31 -13.58
C VAL A 142 -26.67 -36.06 -12.27
N GLY A 143 -27.10 -35.52 -11.11
CA GLY A 143 -26.98 -36.19 -9.80
C GLY A 143 -25.63 -35.91 -9.12
N ASP A 144 -25.03 -36.95 -8.53
CA ASP A 144 -23.65 -36.89 -8.05
C ASP A 144 -22.69 -37.02 -9.24
N VAL A 145 -22.25 -35.88 -9.74
CA VAL A 145 -21.34 -35.80 -10.89
C VAL A 145 -19.90 -36.15 -10.51
N ASP A 146 -19.50 -36.04 -9.24
CA ASP A 146 -18.14 -36.38 -8.80
C ASP A 146 -17.89 -37.90 -8.77
N ALA A 147 -18.94 -38.70 -8.57
CA ALA A 147 -18.90 -40.16 -8.70
C ALA A 147 -19.15 -40.67 -10.14
N LYS A 148 -19.86 -39.91 -10.97
CA LYS A 148 -20.29 -40.31 -12.33
C LYS A 148 -19.38 -39.83 -13.47
N ALA A 149 -18.77 -38.65 -13.36
CA ALA A 149 -18.03 -38.04 -14.46
C ALA A 149 -16.69 -38.76 -14.71
N GLN A 150 -16.31 -38.81 -15.98
CA GLN A 150 -14.93 -39.10 -16.34
C GLN A 150 -14.05 -37.95 -15.86
N LYS A 151 -12.88 -38.28 -15.30
CA LYS A 151 -11.96 -37.33 -14.66
C LYS A 151 -10.57 -37.43 -15.26
N LEU A 152 -10.02 -36.30 -15.68
CA LEU A 152 -8.66 -36.18 -16.21
C LEU A 152 -7.96 -35.03 -15.48
N LEU A 153 -6.82 -35.32 -14.84
CA LEU A 153 -5.96 -34.29 -14.24
C LEU A 153 -4.98 -33.77 -15.30
N VAL A 154 -4.90 -32.45 -15.46
CA VAL A 154 -3.80 -31.78 -16.15
C VAL A 154 -2.84 -31.27 -15.08
N GLY A 155 -1.59 -31.75 -15.07
CA GLY A 155 -0.60 -31.31 -14.08
C GLY A 155 -0.22 -29.84 -14.25
N VAL A 156 0.27 -29.22 -13.18
CA VAL A 156 0.81 -27.85 -13.21
C VAL A 156 1.90 -27.73 -14.31
N ASP A 157 1.84 -26.73 -15.19
CA ASP A 157 2.75 -26.56 -16.35
C ASP A 157 2.68 -27.66 -17.43
N GLU A 158 1.65 -28.51 -17.42
CA GLU A 158 1.36 -29.46 -18.51
C GLU A 158 0.27 -28.89 -19.44
N LYS A 159 -0.05 -29.61 -20.53
CA LYS A 159 -1.05 -29.16 -21.51
C LYS A 159 -2.08 -30.24 -21.77
N LEU A 160 -3.35 -29.84 -21.85
CA LEU A 160 -4.46 -30.74 -22.19
C LEU A 160 -4.39 -31.18 -23.66
N SER A 161 -4.01 -32.43 -23.89
CA SER A 161 -3.98 -33.07 -25.22
C SER A 161 -5.39 -33.39 -25.71
N PRO A 162 -5.80 -32.98 -26.94
CA PRO A 162 -7.08 -33.38 -27.52
C PRO A 162 -7.29 -34.91 -27.60
N GLU A 163 -6.21 -35.68 -27.76
CA GLU A 163 -6.29 -37.14 -27.82
C GLU A 163 -6.55 -37.77 -26.44
N ASP A 164 -6.03 -37.18 -25.35
CA ASP A 164 -6.37 -37.65 -24.01
C ASP A 164 -7.79 -37.24 -23.59
N ILE A 165 -8.33 -36.12 -24.12
CA ILE A 165 -9.77 -35.80 -24.01
C ILE A 165 -10.60 -36.93 -24.68
N LYS A 166 -10.30 -37.30 -25.93
CA LYS A 166 -11.02 -38.36 -26.66
C LYS A 166 -10.95 -39.71 -25.94
N LYS A 167 -9.76 -40.06 -25.45
CA LYS A 167 -9.42 -41.37 -24.86
C LYS A 167 -9.90 -41.56 -23.43
N HIS A 168 -9.94 -40.50 -22.61
CA HIS A 168 -10.27 -40.61 -21.18
C HIS A 168 -11.56 -39.90 -20.78
N LEU A 169 -11.91 -38.77 -21.40
CA LEU A 169 -13.14 -38.04 -21.08
C LEU A 169 -14.32 -38.47 -21.95
N LEU A 170 -14.13 -38.54 -23.27
CA LEU A 170 -15.22 -38.74 -24.23
C LEU A 170 -15.56 -40.22 -24.51
N VAL A 171 -15.20 -41.14 -23.60
CA VAL A 171 -15.39 -42.60 -23.74
C VAL A 171 -16.85 -42.98 -24.03
N HIS A 172 -17.80 -42.26 -23.43
CA HIS A 172 -19.24 -42.49 -23.60
C HIS A 172 -19.94 -41.39 -24.42
N ALA A 173 -19.20 -40.46 -25.03
CA ALA A 173 -19.79 -39.44 -25.91
C ALA A 173 -20.15 -40.06 -27.29
N PRO A 174 -21.24 -39.61 -27.94
CA PRO A 174 -21.57 -40.01 -29.31
C PRO A 174 -20.41 -39.76 -30.27
N GLU A 175 -20.07 -40.74 -31.11
CA GLU A 175 -18.88 -40.73 -31.97
C GLU A 175 -18.85 -39.52 -32.92
N ASP A 176 -20.01 -39.16 -33.46
CA ASP A 176 -20.23 -37.98 -34.32
C ASP A 176 -19.96 -36.65 -33.59
N LYS A 177 -20.05 -36.63 -32.25
CA LYS A 177 -19.85 -35.44 -31.42
C LYS A 177 -18.47 -35.38 -30.77
N LYS A 178 -17.61 -36.41 -30.89
CA LYS A 178 -16.31 -36.44 -30.18
C LYS A 178 -15.33 -35.35 -30.62
N GLU A 179 -15.17 -35.09 -31.92
CA GLU A 179 -14.21 -34.08 -32.39
C GLU A 179 -14.64 -32.64 -31.99
N ILE A 180 -15.94 -32.32 -32.11
CA ILE A 180 -16.48 -31.01 -31.73
C ILE A 180 -16.44 -30.80 -30.20
N LEU A 181 -16.64 -31.86 -29.40
CA LEU A 181 -16.44 -31.83 -27.95
C LEU A 181 -14.96 -31.69 -27.59
N ALA A 182 -14.05 -32.44 -28.23
CA ALA A 182 -12.62 -32.40 -27.94
C ALA A 182 -12.01 -31.02 -28.25
N SER A 183 -12.37 -30.42 -29.39
CA SER A 183 -11.96 -29.06 -29.75
C SER A 183 -12.56 -28.00 -28.82
N PHE A 184 -13.80 -28.18 -28.35
CA PHE A 184 -14.40 -27.26 -27.39
C PHE A 184 -13.74 -27.35 -26.01
N ILE A 185 -13.58 -28.55 -25.45
CA ILE A 185 -12.97 -28.77 -24.12
C ILE A 185 -11.49 -28.33 -24.11
N SER A 186 -10.73 -28.58 -25.18
CA SER A 186 -9.36 -28.07 -25.33
C SER A 186 -9.33 -26.53 -25.35
N GLY A 187 -10.19 -25.89 -26.14
CA GLY A 187 -10.32 -24.43 -26.15
C GLY A 187 -10.76 -23.84 -24.81
N LEU A 188 -11.65 -24.51 -24.10
CA LEU A 188 -12.17 -24.12 -22.79
C LEU A 188 -11.10 -24.24 -21.69
N PHE A 189 -10.24 -25.26 -21.74
CA PHE A 189 -9.11 -25.39 -20.82
C PHE A 189 -8.09 -24.29 -21.01
N ASN A 190 -7.74 -23.98 -22.27
CA ASN A 190 -6.86 -22.85 -22.55
C ASN A 190 -7.48 -21.55 -22.00
N PHE A 191 -8.77 -21.29 -22.27
CA PHE A 191 -9.51 -20.12 -21.73
C PHE A 191 -9.51 -20.06 -20.19
N TYR A 192 -9.62 -21.21 -19.52
CA TYR A 192 -9.57 -21.33 -18.06
C TYR A 192 -8.22 -20.88 -17.48
N GLU A 193 -7.09 -21.35 -18.03
CA GLU A 193 -5.75 -20.88 -17.64
C GLU A 193 -5.54 -19.40 -17.99
N ASP A 194 -5.85 -19.00 -19.23
CA ASP A 194 -5.48 -17.69 -19.80
C ASP A 194 -6.19 -16.50 -19.12
N LEU A 195 -7.25 -16.77 -18.33
CA LEU A 195 -8.02 -15.81 -17.54
C LEU A 195 -8.04 -16.13 -16.03
N TYR A 196 -7.17 -17.03 -15.55
CA TYR A 196 -7.00 -17.35 -14.12
C TYR A 196 -8.31 -17.78 -13.42
N PHE A 197 -9.05 -18.68 -14.07
CA PHE A 197 -10.15 -19.38 -13.42
C PHE A 197 -9.64 -20.38 -12.37
N THR A 198 -10.43 -20.61 -11.34
CA THR A 198 -10.21 -21.65 -10.30
C THR A 198 -11.35 -22.67 -10.26
N TYR A 199 -12.50 -22.32 -10.83
CA TYR A 199 -13.64 -23.19 -11.05
C TYR A 199 -14.40 -22.68 -12.28
N LEU A 200 -14.78 -23.58 -13.19
CA LEU A 200 -15.65 -23.31 -14.33
C LEU A 200 -16.52 -24.54 -14.57
N GLU A 201 -17.84 -24.40 -14.49
CA GLU A 201 -18.86 -25.44 -14.68
C GLU A 201 -19.83 -24.98 -15.77
N ILE A 202 -20.10 -25.84 -16.76
CA ILE A 202 -21.12 -25.66 -17.79
C ILE A 202 -22.06 -26.86 -17.72
N ASN A 203 -23.30 -26.62 -17.27
CA ASN A 203 -24.30 -27.67 -17.15
C ASN A 203 -25.74 -27.13 -17.35
N PRO A 204 -26.39 -27.38 -18.50
CA PRO A 204 -25.93 -28.21 -19.62
C PRO A 204 -25.01 -27.45 -20.59
N LEU A 205 -24.04 -28.17 -21.14
CA LEU A 205 -23.40 -27.86 -22.43
C LEU A 205 -24.22 -28.56 -23.51
N VAL A 206 -24.87 -27.84 -24.42
CA VAL A 206 -25.64 -28.47 -25.50
C VAL A 206 -24.83 -28.52 -26.78
N VAL A 207 -24.80 -29.68 -27.44
CA VAL A 207 -24.16 -29.85 -28.75
C VAL A 207 -25.14 -30.48 -29.73
N THR A 208 -25.64 -29.67 -30.67
CA THR A 208 -26.52 -30.12 -31.76
C THR A 208 -25.74 -30.23 -33.07
N LYS A 209 -26.41 -30.62 -34.16
CA LYS A 209 -25.90 -30.55 -35.54
C LYS A 209 -25.40 -29.14 -35.95
N ASP A 210 -25.92 -28.09 -35.30
CA ASP A 210 -25.69 -26.69 -35.67
C ASP A 210 -24.48 -26.08 -34.93
N GLY A 211 -24.00 -26.72 -33.86
CA GLY A 211 -22.82 -26.29 -33.11
C GLY A 211 -22.95 -26.48 -31.59
N VAL A 212 -22.12 -25.73 -30.86
CA VAL A 212 -22.02 -25.79 -29.39
C VAL A 212 -22.75 -24.61 -28.76
N TYR A 213 -23.53 -24.86 -27.70
CA TYR A 213 -24.31 -23.88 -26.96
C TYR A 213 -24.01 -24.00 -25.46
N VAL A 214 -23.60 -22.89 -24.84
CA VAL A 214 -23.35 -22.80 -23.39
C VAL A 214 -24.64 -22.34 -22.70
N LEU A 215 -25.46 -23.28 -22.21
CA LEU A 215 -26.79 -22.93 -21.67
C LEU A 215 -26.73 -22.44 -20.22
N ASP A 216 -25.86 -22.98 -19.39
CA ASP A 216 -25.57 -22.51 -18.02
C ASP A 216 -24.06 -22.32 -17.84
N LEU A 217 -23.63 -21.37 -17.00
CA LEU A 217 -22.22 -21.23 -16.62
C LEU A 217 -22.10 -20.76 -15.16
N ALA A 218 -21.38 -21.51 -14.35
CA ALA A 218 -21.01 -21.15 -12.98
C ALA A 218 -19.50 -21.15 -12.81
N ALA A 219 -18.90 -20.07 -12.29
CA ALA A 219 -17.45 -19.93 -12.24
C ALA A 219 -16.93 -19.17 -11.02
N LYS A 220 -15.69 -19.50 -10.59
CA LYS A 220 -14.85 -18.68 -9.70
C LYS A 220 -13.53 -18.33 -10.43
N VAL A 221 -13.09 -17.08 -10.33
CA VAL A 221 -11.75 -16.62 -10.78
C VAL A 221 -10.88 -16.25 -9.59
N ASP A 222 -9.56 -16.41 -9.71
CA ASP A 222 -8.61 -16.00 -8.67
C ASP A 222 -8.46 -14.47 -8.65
N ALA A 223 -9.23 -13.76 -7.81
CA ALA A 223 -9.24 -12.30 -7.80
C ALA A 223 -7.90 -11.65 -7.39
N THR A 224 -6.90 -12.41 -6.94
CA THR A 224 -5.53 -11.88 -6.78
C THR A 224 -4.87 -11.58 -8.13
N ALA A 225 -5.30 -12.25 -9.21
CA ALA A 225 -4.74 -12.13 -10.55
C ALA A 225 -5.19 -10.88 -11.34
N ASP A 226 -5.95 -9.93 -10.76
CA ASP A 226 -6.33 -8.66 -11.43
C ASP A 226 -5.11 -7.97 -12.06
N TYR A 227 -3.97 -7.93 -11.36
CA TYR A 227 -2.78 -7.26 -11.89
C TYR A 227 -2.20 -7.87 -13.18
N ILE A 228 -2.62 -9.09 -13.52
CA ILE A 228 -2.31 -9.79 -14.78
C ILE A 228 -3.50 -9.65 -15.74
N CYS A 229 -4.71 -9.94 -15.26
CA CYS A 229 -5.90 -10.16 -16.08
C CYS A 229 -6.75 -8.92 -16.35
N LYS A 230 -6.51 -7.77 -15.70
CA LYS A 230 -7.34 -6.54 -15.80
C LYS A 230 -7.69 -6.12 -17.22
N VAL A 231 -6.77 -6.29 -18.18
CA VAL A 231 -6.99 -5.95 -19.60
C VAL A 231 -8.00 -6.88 -20.29
N LYS A 232 -8.11 -8.13 -19.86
CA LYS A 232 -9.12 -9.10 -20.34
C LYS A 232 -10.42 -9.05 -19.53
N TRP A 233 -10.32 -8.86 -18.22
CA TRP A 233 -11.46 -8.84 -17.30
C TRP A 233 -12.27 -7.53 -17.38
N GLY A 234 -11.61 -6.39 -17.59
CA GLY A 234 -12.22 -5.07 -17.38
C GLY A 234 -12.56 -4.83 -15.92
N ASP A 235 -13.57 -4.00 -15.68
CA ASP A 235 -14.11 -3.71 -14.34
C ASP A 235 -15.07 -4.84 -13.90
N ILE A 236 -14.47 -5.98 -13.53
CA ILE A 236 -15.20 -7.22 -13.24
C ILE A 236 -15.96 -7.17 -11.90
N GLU A 237 -17.28 -7.36 -11.95
CA GLU A 237 -18.13 -7.43 -10.76
C GLU A 237 -18.04 -8.80 -10.08
N PHE A 238 -17.84 -8.82 -8.76
CA PHE A 238 -17.90 -10.00 -7.91
C PHE A 238 -19.20 -9.96 -7.08
N PRO A 239 -20.31 -10.56 -7.54
CA PRO A 239 -21.58 -10.50 -6.83
C PRO A 239 -21.52 -11.20 -5.46
N PRO A 240 -22.22 -10.69 -4.43
CA PRO A 240 -22.32 -11.38 -3.14
C PRO A 240 -23.08 -12.72 -3.29
N PRO A 241 -22.89 -13.67 -2.36
CA PRO A 241 -23.71 -14.88 -2.30
C PRO A 241 -25.19 -14.51 -2.09
N PHE A 242 -26.09 -15.30 -2.69
CA PHE A 242 -27.53 -15.06 -2.54
C PHE A 242 -27.95 -15.00 -1.06
N GLY A 243 -28.82 -14.03 -0.75
CA GLY A 243 -29.23 -13.72 0.62
C GLY A 243 -28.37 -12.67 1.34
N ARG A 244 -27.29 -12.19 0.72
CA ARG A 244 -26.63 -10.93 1.09
C ARG A 244 -26.87 -9.86 0.03
N GLU A 245 -27.01 -8.62 0.49
CA GLU A 245 -26.89 -7.42 -0.34
C GLU A 245 -25.41 -7.01 -0.43
N ALA A 246 -25.04 -6.23 -1.45
CA ALA A 246 -23.72 -5.60 -1.55
C ALA A 246 -23.81 -4.14 -1.07
N TYR A 247 -22.83 -3.70 -0.27
CA TYR A 247 -22.81 -2.35 0.29
C TYR A 247 -21.67 -1.50 -0.30
N PRO A 248 -21.87 -0.19 -0.55
CA PRO A 248 -20.82 0.68 -1.09
C PRO A 248 -19.63 0.81 -0.14
N GLU A 249 -19.85 0.69 1.17
CA GLU A 249 -18.78 0.62 2.17
C GLU A 249 -17.92 -0.65 2.06
N GLU A 250 -18.48 -1.81 1.67
CA GLU A 250 -17.69 -3.02 1.38
C GLU A 250 -16.81 -2.82 0.14
N ALA A 251 -17.37 -2.22 -0.91
CA ALA A 251 -16.66 -1.90 -2.15
C ALA A 251 -15.51 -0.89 -1.91
N TYR A 252 -15.73 0.12 -1.07
CA TYR A 252 -14.67 1.07 -0.69
C TYR A 252 -13.49 0.40 0.02
N ILE A 253 -13.75 -0.52 0.96
CA ILE A 253 -12.67 -1.27 1.62
C ILE A 253 -11.96 -2.23 0.64
N ALA A 254 -12.69 -2.86 -0.28
CA ALA A 254 -12.09 -3.71 -1.31
C ALA A 254 -11.19 -2.94 -2.30
N ASP A 255 -11.51 -1.68 -2.59
CA ASP A 255 -10.66 -0.77 -3.39
C ASP A 255 -9.36 -0.40 -2.65
N LEU A 256 -9.43 -0.13 -1.34
CA LEU A 256 -8.25 0.10 -0.50
C LEU A 256 -7.35 -1.15 -0.37
N ASP A 257 -7.94 -2.35 -0.34
CA ASP A 257 -7.25 -3.65 -0.35
C ASP A 257 -6.46 -3.84 -1.66
N ALA A 258 -7.14 -3.73 -2.80
CA ALA A 258 -6.55 -3.98 -4.14
C ALA A 258 -5.44 -2.99 -4.51
N LYS A 259 -5.39 -1.81 -3.87
CA LYS A 259 -4.36 -0.78 -4.06
C LYS A 259 -3.17 -0.91 -3.10
N SER A 260 -3.11 -1.96 -2.28
CA SER A 260 -2.08 -2.13 -1.25
C SER A 260 -1.38 -3.49 -1.28
N GLY A 261 -0.30 -3.59 -0.48
CA GLY A 261 0.26 -4.87 -0.02
C GLY A 261 -0.18 -5.23 1.41
N ALA A 262 -0.95 -4.35 2.06
CA ALA A 262 -1.63 -4.62 3.32
C ALA A 262 -3.02 -5.22 3.05
N SER A 263 -3.47 -6.15 3.90
CA SER A 263 -4.80 -6.73 3.82
C SER A 263 -5.82 -5.86 4.55
N LEU A 264 -6.92 -5.53 3.87
CA LEU A 264 -8.08 -4.81 4.40
C LEU A 264 -9.35 -5.53 3.95
N LYS A 265 -10.14 -6.08 4.88
CA LYS A 265 -11.38 -6.83 4.56
C LYS A 265 -12.55 -6.32 5.39
N LEU A 266 -13.70 -6.14 4.75
CA LEU A 266 -14.98 -5.86 5.41
C LEU A 266 -16.08 -6.68 4.73
N THR A 267 -17.02 -7.17 5.53
CA THR A 267 -18.22 -7.87 5.08
C THR A 267 -19.33 -7.64 6.11
N LEU A 268 -20.46 -7.11 5.65
CA LEU A 268 -21.63 -6.89 6.50
C LEU A 268 -22.48 -8.16 6.56
N LEU A 269 -22.87 -8.51 7.78
CA LEU A 269 -23.66 -9.69 8.13
C LEU A 269 -25.05 -9.26 8.60
N ASN A 270 -25.10 -8.28 9.52
CA ASN A 270 -26.31 -7.61 9.98
C ASN A 270 -26.00 -6.13 10.27
N PRO A 271 -26.21 -5.18 9.33
CA PRO A 271 -25.93 -3.75 9.57
C PRO A 271 -26.63 -3.15 10.79
N LYS A 272 -27.72 -3.76 11.27
CA LYS A 272 -28.47 -3.31 12.44
C LYS A 272 -27.90 -3.83 13.76
N GLY A 273 -27.08 -4.89 13.70
CA GLY A 273 -26.51 -5.57 14.85
C GLY A 273 -25.68 -4.63 15.73
N ARG A 274 -25.69 -4.91 17.04
CA ARG A 274 -25.02 -4.07 18.03
C ARG A 274 -23.54 -4.41 18.25
N ILE A 275 -23.05 -5.57 17.80
CA ILE A 275 -21.66 -6.02 18.00
C ILE A 275 -20.84 -5.80 16.74
N TRP A 276 -19.97 -4.80 16.76
CA TRP A 276 -19.08 -4.44 15.64
C TRP A 276 -17.64 -4.86 15.93
N THR A 277 -16.94 -5.33 14.90
CA THR A 277 -15.56 -5.84 15.01
C THR A 277 -14.60 -5.07 14.10
N MET A 278 -13.47 -4.66 14.66
CA MET A 278 -12.32 -4.06 13.96
C MET A 278 -11.06 -4.77 14.43
N VAL A 279 -10.96 -6.06 14.10
CA VAL A 279 -9.93 -6.97 14.61
C VAL A 279 -8.76 -7.08 13.65
N ALA A 280 -7.54 -7.14 14.19
CA ALA A 280 -6.33 -6.93 13.39
C ALA A 280 -5.57 -8.24 13.05
N GLY A 281 -5.87 -8.84 11.90
CA GLY A 281 -5.28 -10.07 11.37
C GLY A 281 -6.30 -11.19 11.16
N GLY A 282 -6.37 -11.74 9.94
CA GLY A 282 -7.35 -12.75 9.52
C GLY A 282 -7.57 -13.94 10.45
N GLY A 283 -6.50 -14.51 11.02
CA GLY A 283 -6.65 -15.60 11.99
C GLY A 283 -7.20 -15.15 13.36
N ALA A 284 -6.96 -13.89 13.73
CA ALA A 284 -7.51 -13.32 14.96
C ALA A 284 -8.97 -12.91 14.78
N SER A 285 -9.34 -12.27 13.65
CA SER A 285 -10.74 -11.89 13.38
C SER A 285 -11.67 -13.11 13.39
N VAL A 286 -11.24 -14.23 12.81
CA VAL A 286 -11.97 -15.51 12.88
C VAL A 286 -12.14 -15.98 14.33
N VAL A 287 -11.09 -16.02 15.15
CA VAL A 287 -11.19 -16.43 16.58
C VAL A 287 -12.10 -15.50 17.38
N TYR A 288 -12.08 -14.19 17.13
CA TYR A 288 -13.02 -13.25 17.75
C TYR A 288 -14.47 -13.49 17.28
N SER A 289 -14.70 -13.80 15.99
CA SER A 289 -16.03 -14.15 15.48
C SER A 289 -16.55 -15.48 16.04
N ASP A 290 -15.71 -16.51 16.14
CA ASP A 290 -16.01 -17.78 16.83
C ASP A 290 -16.47 -17.49 18.26
N THR A 291 -15.66 -16.78 19.05
CA THR A 291 -15.96 -16.42 20.46
C THR A 291 -17.27 -15.66 20.61
N ILE A 292 -17.57 -14.70 19.72
CA ILE A 292 -18.84 -13.93 19.76
C ILE A 292 -20.04 -14.84 19.46
N CYS A 293 -19.89 -15.79 18.53
CA CYS A 293 -20.96 -16.72 18.17
C CYS A 293 -21.19 -17.80 19.25
N ASP A 294 -20.12 -18.33 19.84
CA ASP A 294 -20.17 -19.31 20.92
C ASP A 294 -20.82 -18.72 22.20
N LEU A 295 -20.66 -17.41 22.44
CA LEU A 295 -21.36 -16.65 23.48
C LEU A 295 -22.80 -16.22 23.08
N GLY A 296 -23.35 -16.76 21.98
CA GLY A 296 -24.72 -16.53 21.51
C GLY A 296 -24.93 -15.21 20.74
N GLY A 297 -23.89 -14.42 20.52
CA GLY A 297 -23.95 -13.11 19.85
C GLY A 297 -24.14 -13.15 18.33
N VAL A 298 -24.31 -14.33 17.71
CA VAL A 298 -24.33 -14.52 16.24
C VAL A 298 -25.33 -13.62 15.50
N ASN A 299 -26.53 -13.39 16.05
CA ASN A 299 -27.54 -12.54 15.43
C ASN A 299 -27.21 -11.04 15.50
N GLU A 300 -26.40 -10.65 16.49
CA GLU A 300 -26.00 -9.27 16.78
C GLU A 300 -24.61 -8.91 16.22
N LEU A 301 -23.87 -9.89 15.71
CA LEU A 301 -22.60 -9.68 15.02
C LEU A 301 -22.83 -8.95 13.69
N ALA A 302 -22.52 -7.67 13.67
CA ALA A 302 -22.89 -6.80 12.55
C ALA A 302 -22.01 -6.99 11.31
N ASN A 303 -20.72 -7.27 11.53
CA ASN A 303 -19.73 -7.41 10.47
C ASN A 303 -18.70 -8.50 10.80
N TYR A 304 -18.19 -9.15 9.76
CA TYR A 304 -16.85 -9.73 9.75
C TYR A 304 -15.89 -8.72 9.10
N GLY A 305 -14.68 -8.57 9.63
CA GLY A 305 -13.67 -7.72 9.03
C GLY A 305 -12.30 -7.90 9.67
N GLU A 306 -11.26 -7.60 8.90
CA GLU A 306 -9.89 -7.55 9.43
C GLU A 306 -9.02 -6.49 8.75
N TYR A 307 -7.94 -6.10 9.44
CA TYR A 307 -6.83 -5.33 8.86
C TYR A 307 -5.48 -5.90 9.27
N SER A 308 -4.59 -6.16 8.30
CA SER A 308 -3.24 -6.69 8.53
C SER A 308 -2.28 -6.43 7.37
N GLY A 309 -1.10 -7.05 7.36
CA GLY A 309 -0.03 -6.70 6.41
C GLY A 309 0.59 -5.31 6.65
N ALA A 310 0.55 -4.80 7.89
CA ALA A 310 1.05 -3.48 8.30
C ALA A 310 0.52 -2.28 7.48
N PRO A 311 -0.80 -2.00 7.51
CA PRO A 311 -1.36 -0.82 6.85
C PRO A 311 -0.87 0.48 7.51
N SER A 312 -0.84 1.55 6.70
CA SER A 312 -0.47 2.90 7.16
C SER A 312 -1.51 3.53 8.11
N GLU A 313 -1.13 4.65 8.75
CA GLU A 313 -2.08 5.48 9.52
C GLU A 313 -3.30 5.84 8.69
N GLN A 314 -3.08 6.31 7.46
CA GLN A 314 -4.14 6.76 6.57
C GLN A 314 -5.10 5.63 6.20
N GLN A 315 -4.58 4.47 5.82
CA GLN A 315 -5.42 3.31 5.50
C GLN A 315 -6.20 2.80 6.71
N THR A 316 -5.60 2.82 7.91
CA THR A 316 -6.29 2.38 9.13
C THR A 316 -7.35 3.40 9.56
N TYR A 317 -7.11 4.69 9.35
CA TYR A 317 -8.10 5.77 9.49
C TYR A 317 -9.26 5.58 8.50
N ASP A 318 -8.97 5.32 7.22
CA ASP A 318 -9.97 5.15 6.18
C ASP A 318 -10.80 3.87 6.35
N TYR A 319 -10.20 2.82 6.92
CA TYR A 319 -10.91 1.62 7.37
C TYR A 319 -11.79 1.92 8.61
N ALA A 320 -11.23 2.56 9.64
CA ALA A 320 -11.93 2.86 10.88
C ALA A 320 -13.13 3.80 10.66
N LYS A 321 -12.96 4.92 9.95
CA LYS A 321 -14.06 5.88 9.67
C LYS A 321 -15.25 5.19 9.00
N THR A 322 -15.00 4.17 8.19
CA THR A 322 -16.03 3.40 7.48
C THR A 322 -16.86 2.58 8.45
N ILE A 323 -16.22 1.85 9.38
CA ILE A 323 -16.91 1.11 10.45
C ILE A 323 -17.68 2.05 11.39
N LEU A 324 -17.08 3.18 11.79
CA LEU A 324 -17.75 4.15 12.67
C LEU A 324 -18.97 4.78 11.97
N SER A 325 -18.85 5.13 10.68
CA SER A 325 -19.94 5.65 9.83
C SER A 325 -21.10 4.66 9.67
N LEU A 326 -20.81 3.37 9.59
CA LEU A 326 -21.82 2.31 9.49
C LEU A 326 -22.52 2.07 10.82
N MET A 327 -21.79 1.95 11.93
CA MET A 327 -22.40 1.60 13.21
C MET A 327 -23.29 2.72 13.78
N THR A 328 -23.06 3.98 13.41
CA THR A 328 -23.87 5.14 13.83
C THR A 328 -24.92 5.60 12.81
N ARG A 329 -25.48 4.67 12.01
CA ARG A 329 -26.63 4.95 11.12
C ARG A 329 -27.98 4.87 11.84
N GLU A 330 -28.10 3.99 12.83
CA GLU A 330 -29.34 3.70 13.56
C GLU A 330 -29.06 3.21 14.98
N LYS A 331 -29.88 3.64 15.94
CA LYS A 331 -29.71 3.34 17.38
C LYS A 331 -30.20 1.94 17.73
N HIS A 332 -29.53 1.34 18.72
CA HIS A 332 -29.94 0.09 19.35
C HIS A 332 -30.35 0.37 20.81
N PRO A 333 -31.43 -0.23 21.37
CA PRO A 333 -31.90 0.06 22.72
C PRO A 333 -30.85 -0.14 23.82
N ASP A 334 -30.06 -1.21 23.76
CA ASP A 334 -28.99 -1.52 24.72
C ASP A 334 -27.63 -0.90 24.34
N GLY A 335 -27.61 0.16 23.54
CA GLY A 335 -26.39 0.71 22.92
C GLY A 335 -25.67 -0.28 22.00
N LYS A 336 -24.47 0.09 21.55
CA LYS A 336 -23.62 -0.75 20.66
C LYS A 336 -22.22 -0.98 21.24
N ILE A 337 -21.55 -2.01 20.73
CA ILE A 337 -20.20 -2.45 21.15
C ILE A 337 -19.27 -2.41 19.94
N LEU A 338 -18.06 -1.88 20.11
CA LEU A 338 -16.97 -1.96 19.14
C LEU A 338 -15.76 -2.71 19.72
N ILE A 339 -15.38 -3.83 19.11
CA ILE A 339 -14.26 -4.67 19.53
C ILE A 339 -13.06 -4.40 18.62
N ILE A 340 -12.09 -3.64 19.14
CA ILE A 340 -10.81 -3.33 18.49
C ILE A 340 -9.76 -4.33 18.99
N GLY A 341 -9.89 -5.57 18.51
CA GLY A 341 -9.14 -6.74 18.99
C GLY A 341 -7.94 -7.12 18.14
N GLY A 342 -7.23 -8.16 18.57
CA GLY A 342 -6.20 -8.83 17.77
C GLY A 342 -5.15 -9.57 18.61
N SER A 343 -4.41 -10.46 17.96
CA SER A 343 -3.29 -11.18 18.57
C SER A 343 -2.09 -10.26 18.88
N ILE A 344 -1.03 -10.78 19.48
CA ILE A 344 0.27 -10.10 19.52
C ILE A 344 0.85 -10.02 18.08
N ALA A 345 0.87 -8.84 17.46
CA ALA A 345 1.38 -8.67 16.10
C ALA A 345 2.89 -8.97 15.99
N ASN A 346 3.35 -9.23 14.76
CA ASN A 346 4.77 -9.48 14.47
C ASN A 346 5.47 -8.25 13.84
N PHE A 347 4.83 -7.63 12.84
CA PHE A 347 5.36 -6.46 12.11
C PHE A 347 4.32 -5.38 11.85
N THR A 348 3.02 -5.70 11.94
CA THR A 348 1.95 -4.70 12.05
C THR A 348 2.20 -3.90 13.33
N ASN A 349 2.90 -2.79 13.14
CA ASN A 349 3.33 -1.86 14.14
C ASN A 349 2.08 -1.12 14.68
N VAL A 350 1.90 -1.12 16.00
CA VAL A 350 0.55 -1.11 16.59
C VAL A 350 -0.06 0.30 16.65
N ALA A 351 0.70 1.35 16.33
CA ALA A 351 0.31 2.69 16.74
C ALA A 351 0.13 3.78 15.68
N ALA A 352 0.72 3.72 14.49
CA ALA A 352 0.18 4.55 13.40
C ALA A 352 -1.18 3.98 12.97
N THR A 353 -1.35 2.66 13.05
CA THR A 353 -2.66 2.00 12.97
C THR A 353 -3.62 2.54 14.05
N PHE A 354 -3.22 2.57 15.34
CA PHE A 354 -4.07 3.15 16.38
C PHE A 354 -4.18 4.70 16.33
N LYS A 355 -3.22 5.46 15.78
CA LYS A 355 -3.38 6.91 15.47
C LYS A 355 -4.52 7.10 14.50
N GLY A 356 -4.56 6.30 13.42
CA GLY A 356 -5.62 6.36 12.42
C GLY A 356 -6.99 6.06 13.03
N ILE A 357 -7.07 5.03 13.87
CA ILE A 357 -8.28 4.68 14.64
C ILE A 357 -8.69 5.81 15.59
N VAL A 358 -7.77 6.34 16.41
CA VAL A 358 -8.03 7.42 17.37
C VAL A 358 -8.44 8.72 16.67
N ARG A 359 -7.87 9.01 15.49
CA ARG A 359 -8.26 10.14 14.64
C ARG A 359 -9.71 9.97 14.16
N ALA A 360 -10.05 8.81 13.60
CA ALA A 360 -11.44 8.52 13.20
C ALA A 360 -12.42 8.56 14.38
N ILE A 361 -12.03 8.08 15.57
CA ILE A 361 -12.85 8.16 16.80
C ILE A 361 -13.05 9.61 17.25
N ARG A 362 -12.05 10.49 17.11
CA ARG A 362 -12.18 11.93 17.41
C ARG A 362 -13.15 12.62 16.46
N ASP A 363 -13.13 12.25 15.19
CA ASP A 363 -13.98 12.83 14.16
C ASP A 363 -15.44 12.34 14.28
N TYR A 364 -15.65 11.08 14.66
CA TYR A 364 -16.98 10.48 14.89
C TYR A 364 -17.47 10.57 16.34
N GLN A 365 -16.79 11.31 17.23
CA GLN A 365 -17.06 11.31 18.67
C GLN A 365 -18.48 11.77 19.07
N GLY A 366 -19.17 12.53 18.22
CA GLY A 366 -20.56 12.96 18.43
C GLY A 366 -21.53 11.79 18.22
N PRO A 367 -21.65 11.28 16.98
CA PRO A 367 -22.48 10.11 16.67
C PRO A 367 -22.21 8.89 17.56
N LEU A 368 -20.96 8.63 17.95
CA LEU A 368 -20.61 7.51 18.84
C LEU A 368 -21.21 7.65 20.26
N LYS A 369 -21.26 8.87 20.82
CA LYS A 369 -21.93 9.14 22.09
C LYS A 369 -23.45 9.03 21.93
N GLU A 370 -23.97 9.49 20.80
CA GLU A 370 -25.41 9.49 20.50
C GLU A 370 -26.01 8.08 20.30
N HIS A 371 -25.16 7.09 19.99
CA HIS A 371 -25.48 5.68 19.80
C HIS A 371 -24.98 4.78 20.96
N GLU A 372 -24.53 5.39 22.07
CA GLU A 372 -24.08 4.71 23.29
C GLU A 372 -23.02 3.63 23.01
N VAL A 373 -22.03 3.95 22.18
CA VAL A 373 -21.00 3.00 21.73
C VAL A 373 -19.95 2.78 22.82
N THR A 374 -19.87 1.55 23.34
CA THR A 374 -18.80 1.11 24.24
C THR A 374 -17.68 0.43 23.44
N ILE A 375 -16.43 0.88 23.63
CA ILE A 375 -15.27 0.39 22.87
C ILE A 375 -14.38 -0.49 23.78
N PHE A 376 -14.09 -1.71 23.32
CA PHE A 376 -13.16 -2.63 23.97
C PHE A 376 -11.91 -2.82 23.10
N VAL A 377 -10.72 -2.79 23.71
CA VAL A 377 -9.44 -2.78 23.00
C VAL A 377 -8.50 -3.85 23.59
N ARG A 378 -7.97 -4.73 22.73
CA ARG A 378 -6.94 -5.73 23.12
C ARG A 378 -5.99 -5.94 21.96
N ARG A 379 -4.71 -5.56 22.12
CA ARG A 379 -3.68 -5.73 21.10
C ARG A 379 -2.28 -5.81 21.71
N GLY A 380 -1.41 -6.60 21.08
CA GLY A 380 0.04 -6.63 21.35
C GLY A 380 0.84 -6.54 20.03
N GLY A 381 2.18 -6.58 20.12
CA GLY A 381 3.09 -6.57 18.97
C GLY A 381 4.09 -5.42 18.99
N PRO A 382 4.75 -5.06 17.87
CA PRO A 382 5.81 -4.05 17.87
C PRO A 382 5.32 -2.74 18.47
N ASN A 383 5.97 -2.37 19.57
CA ASN A 383 5.72 -1.13 20.29
C ASN A 383 4.26 -1.01 20.73
N TYR A 384 3.63 -2.08 21.23
CA TYR A 384 2.21 -2.08 21.64
C TYR A 384 1.91 -1.32 22.94
N GLN A 385 2.91 -1.14 23.82
CA GLN A 385 2.88 -0.15 24.90
C GLN A 385 2.53 1.23 24.32
N GLU A 386 3.13 1.45 23.16
CA GLU A 386 2.98 2.57 22.26
C GLU A 386 1.83 2.35 21.24
N GLY A 387 1.36 1.13 20.96
CA GLY A 387 0.04 0.89 20.35
C GLY A 387 -1.06 1.52 21.18
N LEU A 388 -0.88 1.43 22.49
CA LEU A 388 -1.62 2.08 23.54
C LEU A 388 -1.01 3.48 23.92
N ARG A 389 -0.01 3.99 23.14
CA ARG A 389 0.71 5.30 23.27
C ARG A 389 1.32 5.94 21.93
N VAL A 390 2.52 5.67 21.29
CA VAL A 390 2.81 5.55 19.77
C VAL A 390 4.18 5.10 19.05
N MET A 391 4.35 3.87 18.47
CA MET A 391 5.38 3.29 17.48
C MET A 391 6.89 3.03 17.91
N GLY A 392 7.86 2.37 17.18
CA GLY A 392 7.96 1.55 15.91
C GLY A 392 9.39 0.97 15.44
N GLU A 393 9.68 -0.35 15.12
CA GLU A 393 11.07 -0.85 14.67
C GLU A 393 11.33 -2.20 13.83
N VAL A 394 12.61 -2.72 13.66
CA VAL A 394 13.28 -3.20 12.37
C VAL A 394 14.13 -4.56 12.27
N VAL A 395 14.82 -4.86 11.11
CA VAL A 395 15.46 -6.14 10.58
C VAL A 395 16.98 -6.01 10.17
N ALA A 396 17.65 -6.99 9.50
CA ALA A 396 19.12 -7.16 9.39
C ALA A 396 19.89 -7.30 8.02
N ALA A 397 19.38 -7.88 6.91
CA ALA A 397 20.19 -8.12 5.68
C ALA A 397 19.35 -8.12 4.38
N MET A 398 19.88 -7.62 3.25
CA MET A 398 19.05 -7.23 2.09
C MET A 398 19.70 -7.39 0.69
N VAL A 399 18.88 -7.76 -0.30
CA VAL A 399 19.12 -7.52 -1.74
C VAL A 399 18.10 -6.49 -2.20
N TYR A 400 18.51 -5.45 -2.94
CA TYR A 400 17.61 -4.35 -3.32
C TYR A 400 17.94 -3.80 -4.72
N PRO A 401 17.15 -4.15 -5.77
CA PRO A 401 17.53 -3.94 -7.17
C PRO A 401 17.51 -2.47 -7.63
N PHE A 402 16.90 -1.58 -6.85
CA PHE A 402 16.78 -0.15 -7.17
C PHE A 402 18.01 0.68 -6.78
N THR A 403 18.96 0.12 -6.02
CA THR A 403 20.24 0.75 -5.63
C THR A 403 21.43 0.02 -6.23
N GLY A 404 22.59 0.69 -6.30
CA GLY A 404 23.87 0.00 -6.52
C GLY A 404 24.35 -0.77 -5.27
N ASP A 405 25.34 -1.63 -5.45
CA ASP A 405 26.02 -2.34 -4.35
C ASP A 405 26.53 -1.34 -3.30
N HIS A 406 26.14 -1.54 -2.03
CA HIS A 406 26.56 -0.71 -0.90
C HIS A 406 26.64 -1.54 0.40
N LYS A 407 26.81 -0.86 1.54
CA LYS A 407 26.76 -1.48 2.88
C LYS A 407 25.82 -0.68 3.77
N GLN A 408 24.99 -1.38 4.52
CA GLN A 408 24.05 -0.80 5.48
C GLN A 408 24.53 -1.09 6.91
N LYS A 409 24.32 -0.13 7.82
CA LYS A 409 24.67 -0.26 9.24
C LYS A 409 23.58 -1.01 9.99
N PHE A 410 23.99 -1.92 10.86
CA PHE A 410 23.14 -2.64 11.82
C PHE A 410 23.89 -2.80 13.15
N TYR A 411 23.20 -3.26 14.20
CA TYR A 411 23.82 -3.55 15.50
C TYR A 411 23.96 -5.05 15.76
N TRP A 412 25.11 -5.43 16.34
CA TRP A 412 25.31 -6.71 17.00
C TRP A 412 25.51 -6.45 18.50
N GLY A 413 24.44 -6.63 19.27
CA GLY A 413 24.38 -6.14 20.66
C GLY A 413 24.49 -4.61 20.69
N HIS A 414 25.62 -4.10 21.18
CA HIS A 414 25.92 -2.65 21.23
C HIS A 414 26.90 -2.19 20.13
N LYS A 415 27.40 -3.09 19.27
CA LYS A 415 28.45 -2.81 18.30
C LYS A 415 27.84 -2.57 16.91
N GLU A 416 28.15 -1.44 16.27
CA GLU A 416 27.84 -1.25 14.85
C GLU A 416 28.59 -2.29 13.99
N ILE A 417 27.86 -2.91 13.06
CA ILE A 417 28.37 -3.78 12.00
C ILE A 417 27.89 -3.27 10.64
N LEU A 418 28.56 -3.71 9.58
CA LEU A 418 28.19 -3.41 8.20
C LEU A 418 27.81 -4.69 7.47
N ILE A 419 26.58 -4.74 6.95
CA ILE A 419 26.07 -5.85 6.15
C ILE A 419 25.95 -5.36 4.69
N PRO A 420 26.42 -6.13 3.70
CA PRO A 420 26.35 -5.70 2.31
C PRO A 420 24.91 -5.73 1.79
N VAL A 421 24.62 -4.81 0.87
CA VAL A 421 23.38 -4.77 0.10
C VAL A 421 23.75 -4.82 -1.38
N PHE A 422 23.19 -5.79 -2.10
CA PHE A 422 23.52 -6.07 -3.49
C PHE A 422 22.41 -5.64 -4.44
N LYS A 423 22.78 -5.19 -5.64
CA LYS A 423 21.82 -4.94 -6.73
C LYS A 423 21.31 -6.24 -7.36
N ASN A 424 22.21 -7.19 -7.60
CA ASN A 424 21.92 -8.44 -8.32
C ASN A 424 21.98 -9.64 -7.35
N MET A 425 21.06 -10.59 -7.47
CA MET A 425 21.09 -11.82 -6.66
C MET A 425 22.34 -12.67 -6.96
N ALA A 426 22.74 -12.75 -8.24
CA ALA A 426 23.93 -13.49 -8.67
C ALA A 426 25.22 -13.05 -7.95
N ASP A 427 25.38 -11.74 -7.74
CA ASP A 427 26.53 -11.18 -7.02
C ASP A 427 26.48 -11.51 -5.52
N ALA A 428 25.29 -11.50 -4.92
CA ALA A 428 25.08 -11.89 -3.52
C ALA A 428 25.43 -13.36 -3.30
N MET A 429 24.82 -14.27 -4.06
CA MET A 429 25.04 -15.73 -3.97
C MET A 429 26.52 -16.09 -4.18
N LYS A 430 27.17 -15.50 -5.20
CA LYS A 430 28.59 -15.71 -5.50
C LYS A 430 29.53 -15.23 -4.38
N LYS A 431 29.18 -14.14 -3.67
CA LYS A 431 29.97 -13.58 -2.56
C LYS A 431 29.68 -14.28 -1.22
N HIS A 432 28.53 -14.95 -1.11
CA HIS A 432 28.02 -15.59 0.11
C HIS A 432 27.60 -17.07 -0.13
N PRO A 433 28.57 -17.96 -0.44
CA PRO A 433 28.29 -19.40 -0.63
C PRO A 433 27.81 -20.10 0.65
N GLU A 434 27.96 -19.47 1.82
CA GLU A 434 27.49 -19.96 3.12
C GLU A 434 25.97 -19.83 3.34
N VAL A 435 25.26 -19.09 2.47
CA VAL A 435 23.82 -18.83 2.64
C VAL A 435 22.98 -19.95 2.02
N ASP A 436 22.15 -20.57 2.86
CA ASP A 436 21.20 -21.64 2.52
C ASP A 436 19.72 -21.23 2.66
N VAL A 437 19.43 -20.10 3.32
CA VAL A 437 18.08 -19.54 3.51
C VAL A 437 17.94 -18.19 2.80
N LEU A 438 16.90 -18.03 1.98
CA LEU A 438 16.49 -16.73 1.43
C LEU A 438 15.14 -16.30 2.02
N ILE A 439 15.02 -15.02 2.41
CA ILE A 439 13.77 -14.41 2.90
C ILE A 439 13.30 -13.36 1.89
N SER A 440 12.26 -13.68 1.13
CA SER A 440 11.72 -12.82 0.07
C SER A 440 10.67 -11.87 0.61
N PHE A 441 11.07 -10.61 0.77
CA PHE A 441 10.20 -9.45 0.99
C PHE A 441 9.79 -8.76 -0.34
N ALA A 442 9.91 -9.46 -1.48
CA ALA A 442 9.41 -8.97 -2.76
C ALA A 442 7.90 -8.71 -2.71
N SER A 443 7.38 -7.80 -3.53
CA SER A 443 5.92 -7.57 -3.62
C SER A 443 5.23 -8.76 -4.29
N LEU A 444 3.92 -8.94 -4.09
CA LEU A 444 3.15 -10.04 -4.74
C LEU A 444 3.36 -10.12 -6.27
N ARG A 445 3.60 -8.98 -6.92
CA ARG A 445 3.85 -8.85 -8.36
C ARG A 445 5.26 -9.27 -8.80
N SER A 446 6.18 -9.45 -7.87
CA SER A 446 7.62 -9.75 -8.11
C SER A 446 8.14 -10.95 -7.30
N ALA A 447 7.34 -11.46 -6.36
CA ALA A 447 7.66 -12.62 -5.53
C ALA A 447 7.76 -13.92 -6.33
N TYR A 448 6.98 -14.06 -7.42
CA TYR A 448 7.10 -15.20 -8.33
C TYR A 448 8.49 -15.25 -8.99
N ASP A 449 8.85 -14.23 -9.77
CA ASP A 449 10.10 -14.23 -10.56
C ASP A 449 11.34 -14.28 -9.67
N SER A 450 11.36 -13.55 -8.54
CA SER A 450 12.48 -13.60 -7.59
C SER A 450 12.63 -14.97 -6.92
N THR A 451 11.54 -15.69 -6.66
CA THR A 451 11.60 -17.07 -6.14
C THR A 451 12.03 -18.06 -7.22
N ILE A 452 11.55 -17.89 -8.46
CA ILE A 452 11.99 -18.66 -9.64
C ILE A 452 13.49 -18.45 -9.90
N GLU A 453 14.00 -17.22 -9.76
CA GLU A 453 15.44 -16.91 -9.84
C GLU A 453 16.22 -17.59 -8.71
N THR A 454 15.75 -17.46 -7.47
CA THR A 454 16.37 -18.05 -6.28
C THR A 454 16.58 -19.56 -6.45
N MET A 455 15.57 -20.28 -6.96
CA MET A 455 15.64 -21.74 -7.20
C MET A 455 16.65 -22.17 -8.29
N ASN A 456 17.35 -21.24 -8.94
CA ASN A 456 18.48 -21.55 -9.82
C ASN A 456 19.81 -21.72 -9.04
N TYR A 457 19.91 -21.15 -7.83
CA TYR A 457 21.11 -21.21 -6.99
C TYR A 457 20.98 -22.37 -5.99
N ALA A 458 21.59 -23.52 -6.30
CA ALA A 458 21.41 -24.78 -5.57
C ALA A 458 21.79 -24.75 -4.07
N GLN A 459 22.58 -23.77 -3.64
CA GLN A 459 22.92 -23.51 -2.24
C GLN A 459 21.68 -23.22 -1.38
N ILE A 460 20.66 -22.56 -1.95
CA ILE A 460 19.43 -22.24 -1.22
C ILE A 460 18.60 -23.50 -1.04
N ARG A 461 18.34 -23.86 0.22
CA ARG A 461 17.56 -25.02 0.66
C ARG A 461 16.21 -24.63 1.25
N THR A 462 16.07 -23.41 1.78
CA THR A 462 14.80 -22.87 2.26
C THR A 462 14.53 -21.47 1.71
N ILE A 463 13.30 -21.21 1.26
CA ILE A 463 12.83 -19.88 0.87
C ILE A 463 11.61 -19.51 1.71
N ALA A 464 11.65 -18.37 2.39
CA ALA A 464 10.47 -17.80 3.04
C ALA A 464 9.86 -16.71 2.16
N ILE A 465 8.59 -16.85 1.76
CA ILE A 465 7.88 -15.91 0.89
C ILE A 465 6.90 -15.09 1.73
N ILE A 466 7.24 -13.83 2.01
CA ILE A 466 6.48 -12.98 2.94
C ILE A 466 5.25 -12.34 2.27
N ALA A 467 5.25 -12.21 0.95
CA ALA A 467 4.17 -11.59 0.18
C ALA A 467 2.84 -12.35 0.31
N GLU A 468 1.76 -11.61 0.56
CA GLU A 468 0.37 -12.11 0.51
C GLU A 468 -0.28 -11.75 -0.83
N GLY A 469 -1.18 -12.61 -1.34
CA GLY A 469 -1.93 -12.35 -2.56
C GLY A 469 -1.15 -12.64 -3.84
N ILE A 470 -0.31 -13.68 -3.83
CA ILE A 470 0.25 -14.26 -5.07
C ILE A 470 -0.82 -15.20 -5.67
N PRO A 471 -1.10 -15.12 -6.99
CA PRO A 471 -2.06 -16.01 -7.64
C PRO A 471 -1.84 -17.49 -7.37
N GLU A 472 -2.92 -18.20 -7.06
CA GLU A 472 -2.97 -19.62 -6.76
C GLU A 472 -2.23 -20.42 -7.85
N ALA A 473 -2.47 -20.09 -9.12
CA ALA A 473 -1.84 -20.70 -10.28
C ALA A 473 -0.32 -20.48 -10.35
N LEU A 474 0.19 -19.31 -9.91
CA LEU A 474 1.64 -19.05 -9.85
C LEU A 474 2.29 -19.77 -8.67
N THR A 475 1.63 -19.79 -7.51
CA THR A 475 2.09 -20.50 -6.31
C THR A 475 2.19 -22.01 -6.54
N ARG A 476 1.29 -22.62 -7.34
CA ARG A 476 1.42 -24.01 -7.79
C ARG A 476 2.69 -24.26 -8.60
N LYS A 477 3.09 -23.35 -9.50
CA LYS A 477 4.32 -23.46 -10.30
C LYS A 477 5.57 -23.32 -9.42
N LEU A 478 5.52 -22.47 -8.38
CA LEU A 478 6.57 -22.39 -7.36
C LEU A 478 6.72 -23.72 -6.59
N ILE A 479 5.61 -24.32 -6.16
CA ILE A 479 5.59 -25.65 -5.52
C ILE A 479 6.22 -26.71 -6.43
N LYS A 480 5.75 -26.86 -7.68
CA LYS A 480 6.29 -27.84 -8.64
C LYS A 480 7.80 -27.71 -8.84
N LYS A 481 8.32 -26.48 -8.98
CA LYS A 481 9.78 -26.25 -9.11
C LYS A 481 10.54 -26.50 -7.80
N ALA A 482 9.94 -26.20 -6.64
CA ALA A 482 10.56 -26.39 -5.34
C ALA A 482 10.69 -27.88 -4.98
N ASP A 483 9.62 -28.67 -5.19
CA ASP A 483 9.60 -30.12 -4.99
C ASP A 483 10.67 -30.79 -5.87
N GLN A 484 10.74 -30.42 -7.17
CA GLN A 484 11.77 -30.87 -8.11
C GLN A 484 13.22 -30.51 -7.72
N ARG A 485 13.42 -29.56 -6.80
CA ARG A 485 14.74 -29.11 -6.32
C ARG A 485 15.00 -29.48 -4.85
N GLY A 486 14.05 -30.12 -4.18
CA GLY A 486 14.08 -30.40 -2.75
C GLY A 486 14.20 -29.14 -1.88
N VAL A 487 13.65 -28.01 -2.32
CA VAL A 487 13.70 -26.72 -1.62
C VAL A 487 12.44 -26.55 -0.78
N THR A 488 12.59 -26.24 0.50
CA THR A 488 11.44 -25.95 1.37
C THR A 488 10.95 -24.52 1.14
N ILE A 489 9.68 -24.34 0.79
CA ILE A 489 9.05 -23.00 0.73
C ILE A 489 8.16 -22.81 1.97
N ILE A 490 8.42 -21.78 2.78
CA ILE A 490 7.55 -21.37 3.90
C ILE A 490 6.80 -20.11 3.46
N GLY A 491 5.46 -20.15 3.47
CA GLY A 491 4.60 -19.18 2.78
C GLY A 491 4.14 -19.69 1.40
N PRO A 492 3.53 -18.85 0.54
CA PRO A 492 3.37 -17.39 0.67
C PRO A 492 2.37 -16.95 1.76
N ALA A 493 2.13 -15.65 1.88
CA ALA A 493 1.26 -15.04 2.89
C ALA A 493 1.61 -15.41 4.33
N THR A 494 2.91 -15.37 4.68
CA THR A 494 3.40 -15.74 6.02
C THR A 494 4.31 -14.68 6.64
N VAL A 495 4.45 -14.72 7.96
CA VAL A 495 5.55 -14.05 8.68
C VAL A 495 6.85 -14.87 8.67
N GLY A 496 6.75 -16.18 8.45
CA GLY A 496 7.84 -17.14 8.48
C GLY A 496 7.74 -18.14 9.65
N GLY A 497 8.73 -18.12 10.53
CA GLY A 497 8.89 -19.07 11.63
C GLY A 497 10.04 -18.67 12.56
N ILE A 498 10.11 -19.32 13.72
CA ILE A 498 11.13 -19.09 14.74
C ILE A 498 11.58 -20.41 15.37
N LYS A 499 12.89 -20.54 15.57
CA LYS A 499 13.54 -21.63 16.29
C LYS A 499 14.37 -21.03 17.42
N PRO A 500 13.81 -20.90 18.64
CA PRO A 500 14.47 -20.25 19.77
C PRO A 500 15.89 -20.77 20.02
N GLY A 501 16.82 -19.83 20.24
CA GLY A 501 18.26 -20.12 20.36
C GLY A 501 19.00 -20.39 19.04
N CYS A 502 18.31 -20.49 17.89
CA CYS A 502 18.93 -20.77 16.59
C CYS A 502 18.67 -19.68 15.54
N PHE A 503 17.43 -19.51 15.08
CA PHE A 503 17.12 -18.64 13.94
C PHE A 503 15.68 -18.12 13.97
N LYS A 504 15.47 -16.96 13.33
CA LYS A 504 14.18 -16.28 13.20
C LYS A 504 14.03 -15.80 11.76
N ILE A 505 12.95 -16.20 11.09
CA ILE A 505 12.62 -15.70 9.77
C ILE A 505 11.99 -14.31 9.92
N GLY A 506 12.70 -13.31 9.41
CA GLY A 506 12.21 -11.94 9.26
C GLY A 506 11.65 -11.37 10.55
N ASN A 507 10.34 -11.10 10.56
CA ASN A 507 9.66 -10.41 11.65
C ASN A 507 9.06 -11.34 12.72
N THR A 508 9.18 -12.66 12.59
CA THR A 508 8.48 -13.62 13.46
C THR A 508 8.82 -13.40 14.95
N GLY A 509 7.81 -13.32 15.81
CA GLY A 509 8.00 -13.01 17.24
C GLY A 509 8.18 -11.53 17.57
N GLY A 510 8.18 -10.62 16.59
CA GLY A 510 8.21 -9.18 16.81
C GLY A 510 9.52 -8.63 17.40
N MET A 511 9.41 -7.62 18.25
CA MET A 511 10.54 -6.94 18.89
C MET A 511 11.17 -7.75 20.03
N LEU A 512 12.35 -7.31 20.47
CA LEU A 512 13.12 -7.98 21.52
C LEU A 512 12.36 -8.08 22.86
N ASP A 513 11.44 -7.15 23.14
CA ASP A 513 10.57 -7.20 24.33
C ASP A 513 9.66 -8.44 24.34
N ASN A 514 9.01 -8.77 23.21
CA ASN A 514 8.18 -9.97 23.07
C ASN A 514 9.04 -11.25 22.95
N ILE A 515 10.22 -11.19 22.32
CA ILE A 515 11.19 -12.29 22.32
C ILE A 515 11.64 -12.64 23.75
N LEU A 516 11.85 -11.65 24.62
CA LEU A 516 12.17 -11.85 26.04
C LEU A 516 10.94 -12.32 26.84
N ALA A 517 9.79 -11.68 26.67
CA ALA A 517 8.56 -11.98 27.42
C ALA A 517 8.00 -13.39 27.11
N SER A 518 8.03 -13.81 25.85
CA SER A 518 7.66 -15.18 25.42
C SER A 518 8.85 -16.16 25.50
N LYS A 519 9.98 -15.74 26.09
CA LYS A 519 11.22 -16.53 26.28
C LYS A 519 11.80 -17.19 25.02
N LEU A 520 11.62 -16.58 23.85
CA LEU A 520 12.00 -17.11 22.53
C LEU A 520 13.51 -17.03 22.24
N TYR A 521 14.34 -16.73 23.24
CA TYR A 521 15.80 -16.74 23.16
C TYR A 521 16.42 -18.12 23.47
N ARG A 522 15.66 -19.06 24.06
CA ARG A 522 16.11 -20.43 24.34
C ARG A 522 15.00 -21.46 24.05
N PRO A 523 15.33 -22.67 23.56
CA PRO A 523 14.32 -23.69 23.23
C PRO A 523 13.66 -24.27 24.48
N GLY A 524 12.37 -24.59 24.36
CA GLY A 524 11.68 -25.58 25.20
C GLY A 524 11.46 -26.89 24.43
N SER A 525 10.39 -27.63 24.77
CA SER A 525 10.10 -28.96 24.22
C SER A 525 8.93 -29.01 23.22
N VAL A 526 8.22 -27.89 23.02
CA VAL A 526 6.97 -27.83 22.23
C VAL A 526 7.22 -27.31 20.82
N ALA A 527 6.89 -28.09 19.78
CA ALA A 527 6.87 -27.56 18.42
C ALA A 527 5.45 -27.12 18.02
N TYR A 528 5.32 -26.11 17.16
CA TYR A 528 4.00 -25.73 16.61
C TYR A 528 4.01 -25.44 15.12
N VAL A 529 2.85 -25.62 14.49
CA VAL A 529 2.57 -25.15 13.12
C VAL A 529 1.17 -24.51 13.04
N SER A 530 1.08 -23.37 12.36
CA SER A 530 -0.13 -22.55 12.26
C SER A 530 -0.37 -22.08 10.83
N ARG A 531 -1.63 -21.94 10.41
CA ARG A 531 -1.99 -21.17 9.20
C ARG A 531 -1.58 -19.71 9.36
N SER A 532 -2.10 -19.05 10.41
CA SER A 532 -1.95 -17.60 10.58
C SER A 532 -0.64 -17.20 11.25
N GLY A 533 0.10 -16.29 10.61
CA GLY A 533 1.26 -15.62 11.22
C GLY A 533 0.89 -14.78 12.45
N GLY A 534 -0.31 -14.18 12.46
CA GLY A 534 -0.81 -13.42 13.62
C GLY A 534 -1.00 -14.31 14.85
N MET A 535 -1.65 -15.47 14.68
CA MET A 535 -1.87 -16.42 15.79
C MET A 535 -0.61 -17.18 16.17
N SER A 536 0.37 -17.35 15.27
CA SER A 536 1.66 -17.98 15.62
C SER A 536 2.38 -17.28 16.78
N ASN A 537 2.22 -15.95 16.91
CA ASN A 537 2.81 -15.19 18.00
C ASN A 537 1.94 -15.13 19.25
N GLU A 538 0.64 -15.45 19.15
CA GLU A 538 -0.18 -15.76 20.33
C GLU A 538 0.16 -17.14 20.88
N LEU A 539 0.43 -18.13 20.02
CA LEU A 539 0.94 -19.46 20.42
C LEU A 539 2.26 -19.34 21.16
N ASN A 540 3.20 -18.49 20.73
CA ASN A 540 4.42 -18.19 21.51
C ASN A 540 4.10 -17.77 22.96
N ASN A 541 3.15 -16.85 23.12
CA ASN A 541 2.72 -16.32 24.42
C ASN A 541 1.94 -17.35 25.27
N ILE A 542 1.12 -18.21 24.65
CA ILE A 542 0.37 -19.28 25.34
C ILE A 542 1.34 -20.38 25.79
N ILE A 543 2.17 -20.90 24.87
CA ILE A 543 3.09 -22.01 25.11
C ILE A 543 4.15 -21.63 26.15
N SER A 544 4.69 -20.40 26.11
CA SER A 544 5.70 -19.93 27.09
C SER A 544 5.17 -19.70 28.52
N ARG A 545 3.85 -19.70 28.71
CA ARG A 545 3.19 -19.62 30.04
C ARG A 545 2.80 -20.99 30.59
N THR A 546 2.57 -21.96 29.72
CA THR A 546 1.97 -23.27 30.03
C THR A 546 2.99 -24.42 29.99
N THR A 547 4.18 -24.18 29.44
CA THR A 547 5.21 -25.21 29.19
C THR A 547 6.63 -24.65 29.39
N ASP A 548 7.66 -25.46 29.15
CA ASP A 548 9.06 -24.98 29.09
C ASP A 548 9.33 -24.05 27.88
N GLY A 549 8.47 -24.09 26.86
CA GLY A 549 8.45 -23.14 25.75
C GLY A 549 8.59 -23.77 24.36
N VAL A 550 8.69 -22.91 23.36
CA VAL A 550 8.78 -23.32 21.96
C VAL A 550 10.15 -23.90 21.62
N TYR A 551 10.17 -25.05 20.96
CA TYR A 551 11.35 -25.65 20.31
C TYR A 551 11.52 -25.13 18.88
N GLU A 552 10.45 -25.19 18.08
CA GLU A 552 10.38 -24.67 16.71
C GLU A 552 8.93 -24.35 16.35
N GLY A 553 8.68 -23.18 15.78
CA GLY A 553 7.35 -22.68 15.45
C GLY A 553 7.29 -22.13 14.03
N VAL A 554 6.32 -22.58 13.23
CA VAL A 554 6.18 -22.16 11.82
C VAL A 554 4.77 -21.66 11.52
N ALA A 555 4.67 -20.58 10.74
CA ALA A 555 3.44 -20.19 10.06
C ALA A 555 3.54 -20.62 8.58
N ILE A 556 2.68 -21.53 8.12
CA ILE A 556 2.70 -21.99 6.72
C ILE A 556 2.14 -20.95 5.74
N GLY A 557 1.34 -20.01 6.26
CA GLY A 557 0.76 -18.88 5.52
C GLY A 557 -0.69 -19.09 5.10
N GLY A 558 -1.36 -17.99 4.77
CA GLY A 558 -2.81 -17.95 4.50
C GLY A 558 -3.26 -18.36 3.09
N ASP A 559 -2.34 -18.44 2.13
CA ASP A 559 -2.67 -18.73 0.73
C ASP A 559 -3.13 -20.17 0.54
N ARG A 560 -4.10 -20.41 -0.37
CA ARG A 560 -4.82 -21.68 -0.50
C ARG A 560 -3.89 -22.90 -0.59
N TYR A 561 -2.85 -22.78 -1.41
CA TYR A 561 -1.77 -23.76 -1.56
C TYR A 561 -0.47 -23.22 -0.94
N PRO A 562 -0.23 -23.40 0.37
CA PRO A 562 1.03 -22.99 0.99
C PRO A 562 2.17 -23.88 0.48
N GLY A 563 3.39 -23.35 0.37
CA GLY A 563 4.55 -24.06 -0.17
C GLY A 563 4.79 -25.38 0.54
N SER A 564 4.97 -25.31 1.86
CA SER A 564 4.96 -26.43 2.81
C SER A 564 3.64 -26.44 3.59
N THR A 565 3.20 -27.64 3.94
CA THR A 565 1.88 -27.92 4.51
C THR A 565 1.97 -28.31 6.00
N PHE A 566 0.83 -28.44 6.70
CA PHE A 566 0.83 -28.86 8.10
C PHE A 566 1.54 -30.21 8.27
N MET A 567 1.25 -31.19 7.41
CA MET A 567 1.83 -32.53 7.51
C MET A 567 3.36 -32.49 7.36
N ASP A 568 3.90 -31.67 6.45
CA ASP A 568 5.34 -31.57 6.22
C ASP A 568 6.10 -31.11 7.49
N HIS A 569 5.56 -30.11 8.20
CA HIS A 569 6.15 -29.66 9.47
C HIS A 569 5.91 -30.65 10.61
N VAL A 570 4.72 -31.24 10.71
CA VAL A 570 4.40 -32.27 11.74
C VAL A 570 5.32 -33.48 11.60
N LEU A 571 5.65 -33.94 10.39
CA LEU A 571 6.60 -35.02 10.16
C LEU A 571 8.03 -34.64 10.59
N ARG A 572 8.53 -33.45 10.24
CA ARG A 572 9.83 -32.97 10.77
C ARG A 572 9.85 -32.90 12.29
N TYR A 573 8.75 -32.49 12.92
CA TYR A 573 8.62 -32.40 14.38
C TYR A 573 8.54 -33.77 15.05
N GLN A 574 7.85 -34.73 14.44
CA GLN A 574 7.86 -36.14 14.85
C GLN A 574 9.29 -36.70 14.82
N ASP A 575 10.06 -36.43 13.76
CA ASP A 575 11.40 -36.99 13.58
C ASP A 575 12.49 -36.24 14.37
N THR A 576 12.24 -35.01 14.81
CA THR A 576 13.20 -34.21 15.59
C THR A 576 13.24 -34.63 17.07
N PRO A 577 14.35 -35.16 17.63
CA PRO A 577 14.35 -35.75 18.98
C PRO A 577 14.11 -34.76 20.15
N GLY A 578 14.39 -33.47 19.93
CA GLY A 578 14.16 -32.42 20.93
C GLY A 578 12.68 -32.08 21.15
N VAL A 579 11.84 -32.24 20.12
CA VAL A 579 10.39 -32.02 20.23
C VAL A 579 9.76 -33.17 21.00
N LYS A 580 8.97 -32.87 22.04
CA LYS A 580 8.24 -33.87 22.85
C LYS A 580 6.73 -33.86 22.64
N MET A 581 6.15 -32.71 22.30
CA MET A 581 4.75 -32.56 21.90
C MET A 581 4.61 -31.54 20.76
N ILE A 582 3.51 -31.64 20.01
CA ILE A 582 3.25 -30.86 18.79
C ILE A 582 1.91 -30.12 18.97
N VAL A 583 1.87 -28.83 18.62
CA VAL A 583 0.64 -28.00 18.59
C VAL A 583 0.32 -27.60 17.16
N VAL A 584 -0.90 -27.86 16.71
CA VAL A 584 -1.37 -27.51 15.36
C VAL A 584 -2.55 -26.54 15.48
N LEU A 585 -2.45 -25.38 14.81
CA LEU A 585 -3.55 -24.43 14.70
C LEU A 585 -4.06 -24.43 13.25
N GLY A 586 -5.04 -25.30 13.01
CA GLY A 586 -5.74 -25.48 11.74
C GLY A 586 -6.80 -24.40 11.50
N GLU A 587 -7.47 -24.49 10.37
CA GLU A 587 -8.43 -23.47 9.92
C GLU A 587 -9.55 -24.08 9.06
N ILE A 588 -10.66 -23.39 8.90
CA ILE A 588 -11.69 -23.73 7.91
C ILE A 588 -11.13 -23.70 6.47
N GLY A 589 -11.62 -24.59 5.60
CA GLY A 589 -11.23 -24.69 4.19
C GLY A 589 -10.17 -25.75 3.93
N GLY A 590 -10.33 -26.52 2.83
CA GLY A 590 -9.44 -27.63 2.49
C GLY A 590 -9.43 -28.79 3.51
N THR A 591 -8.58 -29.79 3.26
CA THR A 591 -8.61 -31.10 3.96
C THR A 591 -7.24 -31.55 4.51
N GLU A 592 -6.31 -30.62 4.66
CA GLU A 592 -4.92 -30.89 5.07
C GLU A 592 -4.82 -31.59 6.44
N GLU A 593 -5.61 -31.16 7.43
CA GLU A 593 -5.58 -31.66 8.80
C GLU A 593 -5.95 -33.15 8.91
N TYR A 594 -6.73 -33.68 7.95
CA TYR A 594 -7.03 -35.12 7.89
C TYR A 594 -5.81 -35.99 7.56
N LYS A 595 -4.70 -35.42 7.04
CA LYS A 595 -3.42 -36.14 6.94
C LYS A 595 -2.83 -36.45 8.31
N ILE A 596 -3.09 -35.62 9.33
CA ILE A 596 -2.64 -35.85 10.70
C ILE A 596 -3.42 -37.03 11.30
N CYS A 597 -4.74 -37.07 11.10
CA CYS A 597 -5.56 -38.23 11.50
C CYS A 597 -5.01 -39.54 10.90
N ARG A 598 -4.73 -39.55 9.58
CA ARG A 598 -4.14 -40.71 8.91
C ARG A 598 -2.76 -41.05 9.43
N GLY A 599 -1.88 -40.07 9.60
CA GLY A 599 -0.53 -40.28 10.13
C GLY A 599 -0.50 -40.85 11.55
N ILE A 600 -1.52 -40.57 12.38
CA ILE A 600 -1.68 -41.22 13.70
C ILE A 600 -2.22 -42.65 13.55
N GLN A 601 -3.24 -42.85 12.71
CA GLN A 601 -3.82 -44.18 12.42
C GLN A 601 -2.81 -45.16 11.79
N GLU A 602 -1.90 -44.65 10.95
CA GLU A 602 -0.78 -45.37 10.33
C GLU A 602 0.41 -45.59 11.30
N GLY A 603 0.36 -45.04 12.52
CA GLY A 603 1.46 -45.09 13.49
C GLY A 603 2.69 -44.27 13.12
N ARG A 604 2.62 -43.43 12.08
CA ARG A 604 3.72 -42.57 11.61
C ARG A 604 3.95 -41.36 12.53
N ILE A 605 2.90 -40.88 13.18
CA ILE A 605 2.90 -39.84 14.21
C ILE A 605 2.63 -40.52 15.56
N THR A 606 3.54 -40.37 16.52
CA THR A 606 3.47 -41.04 17.83
C THR A 606 3.68 -40.11 19.02
N LYS A 607 4.12 -38.85 18.78
CA LYS A 607 4.16 -37.82 19.83
C LYS A 607 2.75 -37.25 20.07
N PRO A 608 2.43 -36.79 21.29
CA PRO A 608 1.18 -36.09 21.56
C PRO A 608 1.00 -34.87 20.64
N VAL A 609 -0.14 -34.84 19.95
CA VAL A 609 -0.58 -33.71 19.13
C VAL A 609 -1.75 -33.03 19.80
N VAL A 610 -1.63 -31.75 20.08
CA VAL A 610 -2.74 -30.85 20.40
C VAL A 610 -3.17 -30.15 19.12
N CYS A 611 -4.47 -30.07 18.83
CA CYS A 611 -4.96 -29.37 17.64
C CYS A 611 -6.25 -28.61 17.90
N TRP A 612 -6.39 -27.44 17.28
CA TRP A 612 -7.66 -26.74 17.14
C TRP A 612 -7.77 -26.13 15.74
N CYS A 613 -8.91 -26.30 15.07
CA CYS A 613 -9.27 -25.64 13.83
C CYS A 613 -10.19 -24.44 14.12
N ILE A 614 -9.77 -23.24 13.70
CA ILE A 614 -10.56 -22.00 13.83
C ILE A 614 -11.57 -21.85 12.67
N GLY A 615 -12.66 -21.11 12.90
CA GLY A 615 -13.74 -20.88 11.93
C GLY A 615 -14.99 -21.73 12.21
N THR A 616 -15.33 -21.94 13.48
CA THR A 616 -16.57 -22.61 13.90
C THR A 616 -17.80 -21.76 13.58
N CYS A 617 -17.72 -20.42 13.68
CA CYS A 617 -18.84 -19.51 13.43
C CYS A 617 -19.46 -19.65 12.03
N ALA A 618 -18.68 -20.10 11.04
CA ALA A 618 -19.11 -20.29 9.67
C ALA A 618 -20.33 -21.21 9.52
N THR A 619 -20.49 -22.20 10.42
CA THR A 619 -21.65 -23.11 10.39
C THR A 619 -22.94 -22.46 10.89
N MET A 620 -22.83 -21.33 11.60
CA MET A 620 -23.94 -20.59 12.20
C MET A 620 -24.50 -19.48 11.27
N PHE A 621 -23.73 -19.03 10.28
CA PHE A 621 -24.17 -18.03 9.31
C PHE A 621 -25.19 -18.58 8.30
N SER A 622 -25.97 -17.67 7.70
CA SER A 622 -27.03 -17.99 6.72
C SER A 622 -26.53 -18.13 5.27
N SER A 623 -25.35 -17.60 4.96
CA SER A 623 -24.70 -17.59 3.64
C SER A 623 -23.19 -17.85 3.74
N GLU A 624 -22.54 -18.19 2.63
CA GLU A 624 -21.08 -18.41 2.53
C GLU A 624 -20.32 -17.13 2.90
N VAL A 625 -19.41 -17.21 3.88
CA VAL A 625 -18.53 -16.10 4.28
C VAL A 625 -17.08 -16.49 4.00
N GLN A 626 -16.47 -15.82 3.03
CA GLN A 626 -15.03 -15.87 2.79
C GLN A 626 -14.32 -15.08 3.90
N PHE A 627 -13.47 -15.74 4.69
CA PHE A 627 -12.64 -15.07 5.69
C PHE A 627 -11.37 -14.47 5.07
N GLY A 628 -10.53 -13.84 5.91
CA GLY A 628 -9.42 -12.98 5.45
C GLY A 628 -8.35 -13.70 4.61
N HIS A 629 -7.87 -14.85 5.07
CA HIS A 629 -6.89 -15.65 4.34
C HIS A 629 -7.50 -16.29 3.08
N ALA A 630 -6.73 -16.38 1.99
CA ALA A 630 -7.26 -16.86 0.71
C ALA A 630 -7.81 -18.30 0.77
N GLY A 631 -7.17 -19.17 1.55
CA GLY A 631 -7.61 -20.57 1.73
C GLY A 631 -8.83 -20.77 2.64
N ALA A 632 -9.30 -19.74 3.35
CA ALA A 632 -10.33 -19.86 4.39
C ALA A 632 -11.77 -19.87 3.83
N CYS A 633 -12.05 -20.86 2.99
CA CYS A 633 -13.32 -21.09 2.29
C CYS A 633 -13.60 -22.61 2.26
N ALA A 634 -14.72 -23.05 2.86
CA ALA A 634 -15.13 -24.46 2.88
C ALA A 634 -16.05 -24.79 1.70
N ASN A 635 -15.57 -25.57 0.74
CA ASN A 635 -16.33 -25.99 -0.45
C ASN A 635 -17.16 -27.26 -0.20
N GLN A 636 -16.77 -28.05 0.81
CA GLN A 636 -17.45 -29.27 1.27
C GLN A 636 -17.67 -29.24 2.79
N ALA A 637 -18.62 -30.05 3.29
CA ALA A 637 -18.89 -30.16 4.74
C ALA A 637 -17.66 -30.66 5.55
N SER A 638 -16.84 -31.51 4.93
CA SER A 638 -15.55 -31.99 5.44
C SER A 638 -14.51 -30.87 5.66
N GLU A 639 -14.60 -29.77 4.91
CA GLU A 639 -13.69 -28.62 5.03
C GLU A 639 -14.06 -27.68 6.19
N THR A 640 -15.20 -27.90 6.86
CA THR A 640 -15.62 -27.08 8.01
C THR A 640 -14.75 -27.34 9.24
N ALA A 641 -14.43 -26.28 10.00
CA ALA A 641 -13.62 -26.40 11.22
C ALA A 641 -14.22 -27.38 12.24
N VAL A 642 -15.55 -27.41 12.36
CA VAL A 642 -16.29 -28.34 13.23
C VAL A 642 -16.06 -29.80 12.84
N ALA A 643 -16.16 -30.13 11.54
CA ALA A 643 -15.91 -31.49 11.05
C ALA A 643 -14.45 -31.93 11.26
N LYS A 644 -13.49 -31.02 11.02
CA LYS A 644 -12.06 -31.26 11.29
C LYS A 644 -11.80 -31.52 12.77
N ASN A 645 -12.30 -30.66 13.67
CA ASN A 645 -12.12 -30.80 15.12
C ASN A 645 -12.66 -32.13 15.64
N GLN A 646 -13.83 -32.57 15.14
CA GLN A 646 -14.39 -33.88 15.49
C GLN A 646 -13.51 -35.04 14.99
N ALA A 647 -13.10 -35.04 13.72
CA ALA A 647 -12.30 -36.11 13.13
C ALA A 647 -10.86 -36.19 13.70
N LEU A 648 -10.29 -35.06 14.14
CA LEU A 648 -9.03 -35.02 14.88
C LEU A 648 -9.18 -35.68 16.25
N LYS A 649 -10.24 -35.31 16.99
CA LYS A 649 -10.55 -35.85 18.33
C LYS A 649 -10.81 -37.36 18.28
N GLU A 650 -11.53 -37.85 17.28
CA GLU A 650 -11.75 -39.27 17.02
C GLU A 650 -10.46 -40.03 16.67
N ALA A 651 -9.49 -39.38 16.03
CA ALA A 651 -8.17 -39.93 15.76
C ALA A 651 -7.20 -39.88 16.97
N GLY A 652 -7.66 -39.48 18.16
CA GLY A 652 -6.85 -39.41 19.38
C GLY A 652 -6.01 -38.14 19.55
N VAL A 653 -6.29 -37.09 18.76
CA VAL A 653 -5.68 -35.76 18.92
C VAL A 653 -6.30 -35.05 20.13
N PHE A 654 -5.49 -34.33 20.90
CA PHE A 654 -5.97 -33.51 22.01
C PHE A 654 -6.62 -32.23 21.46
N VAL A 655 -7.96 -32.20 21.42
CA VAL A 655 -8.76 -31.08 20.88
C VAL A 655 -9.56 -30.42 22.02
N PRO A 656 -9.40 -29.09 22.28
CA PRO A 656 -10.17 -28.37 23.30
C PRO A 656 -11.64 -28.19 22.90
N ARG A 657 -12.47 -27.59 23.76
CA ARG A 657 -13.86 -27.23 23.39
C ARG A 657 -13.93 -26.00 22.49
N SER A 658 -13.04 -25.03 22.73
CA SER A 658 -12.96 -23.72 22.08
C SER A 658 -11.51 -23.18 22.16
N PHE A 659 -11.20 -22.07 21.50
CA PHE A 659 -9.83 -21.55 21.40
C PHE A 659 -9.25 -21.04 22.74
N ASP A 660 -10.08 -20.53 23.64
CA ASP A 660 -9.70 -20.10 24.98
C ASP A 660 -9.13 -21.26 25.84
N GLU A 661 -9.75 -22.43 25.76
CA GLU A 661 -9.31 -23.66 26.44
C GLU A 661 -8.05 -24.30 25.82
N LEU A 662 -7.53 -23.76 24.70
CA LEU A 662 -6.30 -24.26 24.07
C LEU A 662 -5.09 -24.15 25.02
N GLY A 663 -5.06 -23.14 25.91
CA GLY A 663 -4.01 -23.03 26.91
C GLY A 663 -4.03 -24.16 27.95
N GLU A 664 -5.22 -24.50 28.45
CA GLU A 664 -5.42 -25.53 29.48
C GLU A 664 -5.05 -26.93 28.98
N ILE A 665 -5.45 -27.27 27.75
CA ILE A 665 -5.13 -28.58 27.16
C ILE A 665 -3.65 -28.71 26.79
N ILE A 666 -2.98 -27.62 26.38
CA ILE A 666 -1.52 -27.60 26.18
C ILE A 666 -0.80 -27.83 27.52
N GLN A 667 -1.20 -27.12 28.58
CA GLN A 667 -0.61 -27.27 29.91
C GLN A 667 -0.78 -28.70 30.44
N SER A 668 -2.00 -29.25 30.35
CA SER A 668 -2.32 -30.61 30.77
C SER A 668 -1.42 -31.66 30.10
N VAL A 669 -1.31 -31.64 28.77
CA VAL A 669 -0.44 -32.58 28.02
C VAL A 669 1.05 -32.40 28.37
N TYR A 670 1.49 -31.17 28.64
CA TYR A 670 2.86 -30.88 29.06
C TYR A 670 3.17 -31.42 30.46
N GLU A 671 2.32 -31.15 31.46
CA GLU A 671 2.48 -31.62 32.84
C GLU A 671 2.50 -33.16 32.88
N ASP A 672 1.64 -33.81 32.09
CA ASP A 672 1.57 -35.25 31.94
C ASP A 672 2.87 -35.85 31.35
N LEU A 673 3.55 -35.14 30.44
CA LEU A 673 4.85 -35.52 29.88
C LEU A 673 6.04 -35.26 30.82
N VAL A 674 5.96 -34.24 31.68
CA VAL A 674 6.94 -34.02 32.76
C VAL A 674 6.79 -35.10 33.84
N ALA A 675 5.56 -35.42 34.25
CA ALA A 675 5.28 -36.49 35.23
C ALA A 675 5.75 -37.87 34.75
N LYS A 676 5.69 -38.12 33.43
CA LYS A 676 6.20 -39.36 32.78
C LYS A 676 7.72 -39.32 32.51
N GLY A 677 8.42 -38.24 32.84
CA GLY A 677 9.86 -38.08 32.61
C GLY A 677 10.28 -37.95 31.14
N VAL A 678 9.32 -37.70 30.23
CA VAL A 678 9.58 -37.52 28.79
C VAL A 678 10.12 -36.12 28.49
N ILE A 679 9.70 -35.14 29.31
CA ILE A 679 10.28 -33.80 29.41
C ILE A 679 11.00 -33.71 30.75
N VAL A 680 12.26 -33.26 30.73
CA VAL A 680 13.00 -32.83 31.93
C VAL A 680 13.34 -31.36 31.72
N PRO A 681 12.61 -30.41 32.34
CA PRO A 681 12.79 -28.99 32.07
C PRO A 681 14.20 -28.50 32.41
N ALA A 682 14.82 -27.76 31.49
CA ALA A 682 16.14 -27.19 31.71
C ALA A 682 16.10 -26.00 32.69
N GLN A 683 17.21 -25.77 33.40
CA GLN A 683 17.36 -24.58 34.23
C GLN A 683 17.48 -23.32 33.34
N GLU A 684 16.66 -22.31 33.63
CA GLU A 684 16.69 -21.03 32.91
C GLU A 684 18.05 -20.31 33.08
N VAL A 685 18.59 -19.81 31.98
CA VAL A 685 19.83 -19.01 31.95
C VAL A 685 19.50 -17.61 31.42
N PRO A 686 19.86 -16.52 32.13
CA PRO A 686 19.60 -15.16 31.66
C PRO A 686 20.25 -14.86 30.30
N PRO A 687 19.53 -14.26 29.34
CA PRO A 687 20.07 -13.93 28.03
C PRO A 687 21.02 -12.72 28.09
N PRO A 688 21.95 -12.58 27.12
CA PRO A 688 22.76 -11.38 26.96
C PRO A 688 21.89 -10.13 26.79
N THR A 689 22.16 -9.08 27.58
CA THR A 689 21.42 -7.82 27.52
C THR A 689 21.86 -6.98 26.32
N VAL A 690 20.87 -6.45 25.58
CA VAL A 690 21.07 -5.47 24.50
C VAL A 690 20.66 -4.08 25.04
N PRO A 691 21.36 -2.98 24.69
CA PRO A 691 20.92 -1.64 25.06
C PRO A 691 19.53 -1.31 24.50
N MET A 692 18.84 -0.36 25.13
CA MET A 692 17.59 0.20 24.59
C MET A 692 17.91 1.24 23.51
N ASP A 693 17.24 1.15 22.36
CA ASP A 693 17.41 2.10 21.27
C ASP A 693 17.00 3.53 21.61
N TYR A 694 17.74 4.50 21.07
CA TYR A 694 17.58 5.92 21.35
C TYR A 694 16.21 6.47 20.90
N SER A 695 15.67 5.92 19.81
CA SER A 695 14.29 6.11 19.33
C SER A 695 13.30 5.85 20.47
N TRP A 696 13.26 4.59 20.90
CA TRP A 696 12.35 4.06 21.92
C TRP A 696 12.51 4.74 23.29
N ALA A 697 13.75 4.90 23.76
CA ALA A 697 14.03 5.55 25.04
C ALA A 697 13.58 7.03 25.06
N ARG A 698 13.65 7.73 23.93
CA ARG A 698 13.19 9.12 23.79
C ARG A 698 11.67 9.20 23.69
N GLU A 699 11.05 8.29 22.94
CA GLU A 699 9.59 8.20 22.77
C GLU A 699 8.92 7.91 24.13
N LEU A 700 9.43 6.94 24.88
CA LEU A 700 9.02 6.66 26.27
C LEU A 700 9.32 7.80 27.27
N GLY A 701 10.09 8.83 26.88
CA GLY A 701 10.45 9.96 27.73
C GLY A 701 11.51 9.65 28.79
N LEU A 702 12.18 8.50 28.70
CA LEU A 702 13.20 8.04 29.65
C LEU A 702 14.51 8.84 29.56
N ILE A 703 14.76 9.46 28.40
CA ILE A 703 15.94 10.29 28.13
C ILE A 703 15.58 11.63 27.49
N ARG A 704 16.42 12.64 27.72
CA ARG A 704 16.36 13.93 27.03
C ARG A 704 17.68 14.20 26.31
N LYS A 705 17.60 14.67 25.06
CA LYS A 705 18.74 15.17 24.28
C LYS A 705 18.40 16.60 23.83
N PRO A 706 19.26 17.61 24.10
CA PRO A 706 19.04 18.96 23.60
C PRO A 706 19.07 18.98 22.07
N ALA A 707 18.31 19.88 21.45
CA ALA A 707 18.39 20.11 20.02
C ALA A 707 19.68 20.88 19.68
N SER A 708 20.45 20.38 18.71
CA SER A 708 21.68 21.05 18.23
C SER A 708 21.42 22.22 17.29
N PHE A 709 20.18 22.39 16.84
CA PHE A 709 19.77 23.38 15.84
C PHE A 709 18.41 23.98 16.23
N MET A 710 18.18 25.22 15.81
CA MET A 710 16.90 25.92 15.87
C MET A 710 16.56 26.43 14.47
N THR A 711 15.27 26.45 14.13
CA THR A 711 14.72 27.04 12.90
C THR A 711 13.37 27.70 13.23
N SER A 712 13.05 28.79 12.54
CA SER A 712 11.83 29.57 12.70
C SER A 712 11.10 29.84 11.37
N ILE A 713 11.74 29.59 10.24
CA ILE A 713 11.29 30.07 8.92
C ILE A 713 10.37 29.10 8.19
N CYS A 714 10.50 27.79 8.47
CA CYS A 714 9.82 26.71 7.78
C CYS A 714 9.61 25.52 8.72
N ASP A 715 8.49 24.81 8.55
CA ASP A 715 8.28 23.47 9.10
C ASP A 715 7.68 22.56 8.01
N GLU A 716 8.46 21.56 7.61
CA GLU A 716 8.13 20.57 6.59
C GLU A 716 7.60 19.24 7.16
N ARG A 717 7.48 19.12 8.49
CA ARG A 717 7.20 17.87 9.21
C ARG A 717 5.71 17.61 9.45
N GLY A 718 4.86 18.59 9.12
CA GLY A 718 3.41 18.53 9.30
C GLY A 718 2.69 17.69 8.25
N GLN A 719 1.35 17.74 8.25
CA GLN A 719 0.54 17.25 7.12
C GLN A 719 0.63 18.17 5.90
N GLU A 720 1.11 19.40 6.10
CA GLU A 720 1.26 20.45 5.10
C GLU A 720 2.55 21.22 5.39
N LEU A 721 3.17 21.78 4.34
CA LEU A 721 4.35 22.65 4.44
C LEU A 721 3.94 24.02 5.01
N ILE A 722 4.67 24.51 6.02
CA ILE A 722 4.37 25.77 6.70
C ILE A 722 5.54 26.75 6.52
N TYR A 723 5.28 27.96 6.01
CA TYR A 723 6.25 29.06 5.94
C TYR A 723 5.93 30.09 7.02
N ALA A 724 6.82 30.24 8.02
CA ALA A 724 6.69 31.17 9.15
C ALA A 724 5.29 31.20 9.82
N GLY A 725 4.68 30.02 9.99
CA GLY A 725 3.34 29.85 10.58
C GLY A 725 2.17 29.86 9.59
N MET A 726 2.37 30.27 8.33
CA MET A 726 1.34 30.21 7.28
C MET A 726 1.45 28.89 6.49
N PRO A 727 0.38 28.07 6.39
CA PRO A 727 0.35 26.88 5.54
C PRO A 727 0.46 27.24 4.04
N ILE A 728 1.10 26.38 3.24
CA ILE A 728 1.35 26.67 1.81
C ILE A 728 0.06 26.86 0.99
N THR A 729 -1.05 26.22 1.36
CA THR A 729 -2.36 26.45 0.75
C THR A 729 -2.90 27.85 1.05
N GLU A 730 -2.65 28.39 2.26
CA GLU A 730 -2.99 29.78 2.59
C GLU A 730 -2.09 30.76 1.82
N VAL A 731 -0.78 30.48 1.68
CA VAL A 731 0.15 31.27 0.86
C VAL A 731 -0.37 31.46 -0.57
N PHE A 732 -0.89 30.39 -1.19
CA PHE A 732 -1.49 30.45 -2.53
C PHE A 732 -2.88 31.10 -2.54
N LYS A 733 -3.77 30.74 -1.61
CA LYS A 733 -5.13 31.27 -1.50
C LYS A 733 -5.15 32.79 -1.29
N GLU A 734 -4.23 33.30 -0.48
CA GLU A 734 -4.08 34.72 -0.18
C GLU A 734 -3.20 35.44 -1.23
N GLU A 735 -2.87 34.78 -2.34
CA GLU A 735 -2.12 35.27 -3.51
C GLU A 735 -0.80 35.96 -3.13
N MET A 736 -0.03 35.38 -2.21
CA MET A 736 1.10 36.10 -1.56
C MET A 736 2.24 36.49 -2.52
N GLY A 737 2.40 35.79 -3.65
CA GLY A 737 3.47 36.03 -4.62
C GLY A 737 4.85 35.63 -4.11
N ILE A 738 5.88 35.86 -4.93
CA ILE A 738 7.29 35.64 -4.55
C ILE A 738 7.69 36.61 -3.44
N GLY A 739 7.27 37.87 -3.53
CA GLY A 739 7.56 38.90 -2.53
C GLY A 739 6.94 38.60 -1.16
N GLY A 740 5.74 38.00 -1.13
CA GLY A 740 5.09 37.58 0.12
C GLY A 740 5.71 36.31 0.71
N VAL A 741 6.12 35.35 -0.13
CA VAL A 741 6.89 34.18 0.33
C VAL A 741 8.25 34.60 0.89
N LEU A 742 8.92 35.60 0.30
CA LEU A 742 10.13 36.20 0.88
C LEU A 742 9.84 36.94 2.19
N GLY A 743 8.68 37.60 2.30
CA GLY A 743 8.16 38.14 3.55
C GLY A 743 8.11 37.11 4.68
N LEU A 744 7.56 35.93 4.39
CA LEU A 744 7.49 34.82 5.34
C LEU A 744 8.88 34.22 5.62
N LEU A 745 9.64 33.85 4.58
CA LEU A 745 10.88 33.10 4.76
C LEU A 745 12.03 33.94 5.34
N TRP A 746 12.23 35.17 4.87
CA TRP A 746 13.35 36.01 5.32
C TRP A 746 13.02 36.80 6.59
N PHE A 747 11.77 37.27 6.72
CA PHE A 747 11.38 38.20 7.77
C PHE A 747 10.37 37.63 8.78
N GLN A 748 9.77 36.47 8.49
CA GLN A 748 8.69 35.86 9.27
C GLN A 748 7.46 36.78 9.44
N ARG A 749 7.20 37.64 8.43
CA ARG A 749 6.08 38.59 8.41
C ARG A 749 5.20 38.40 7.17
N ARG A 750 3.87 38.37 7.37
CA ARG A 750 2.88 38.52 6.30
C ARG A 750 2.83 39.98 5.86
N LEU A 751 3.74 40.37 4.97
CA LEU A 751 3.89 41.76 4.53
C LEU A 751 2.65 42.30 3.77
N PRO A 752 2.42 43.63 3.77
CA PRO A 752 1.42 44.27 2.92
C PRO A 752 1.68 44.01 1.42
N LYS A 753 0.60 43.90 0.63
CA LYS A 753 0.69 43.59 -0.81
C LYS A 753 1.62 44.53 -1.60
N TYR A 754 1.66 45.83 -1.27
CA TYR A 754 2.57 46.76 -1.94
C TYR A 754 4.05 46.53 -1.58
N SER A 755 4.33 46.02 -0.37
CA SER A 755 5.68 45.62 0.06
C SER A 755 6.11 44.35 -0.68
N CYS A 756 5.23 43.35 -0.81
CA CYS A 756 5.46 42.16 -1.64
C CYS A 756 5.77 42.56 -3.09
N GLN A 757 4.93 43.40 -3.69
CA GLN A 757 5.10 43.87 -5.06
C GLN A 757 6.38 44.68 -5.25
N PHE A 758 6.75 45.53 -4.30
CA PHE A 758 8.01 46.28 -4.32
C PHE A 758 9.24 45.36 -4.25
N ILE A 759 9.21 44.31 -3.42
CA ILE A 759 10.27 43.29 -3.36
C ILE A 759 10.42 42.62 -4.75
N GLU A 760 9.32 42.22 -5.38
CA GLU A 760 9.36 41.64 -6.72
C GLU A 760 9.89 42.61 -7.78
N MET A 761 9.49 43.88 -7.75
CA MET A 761 10.03 44.91 -8.65
C MET A 761 11.54 45.14 -8.44
N CYS A 762 12.03 45.07 -7.19
CA CYS A 762 13.47 45.13 -6.90
C CYS A 762 14.22 43.95 -7.50
N LEU A 763 13.67 42.73 -7.40
CA LEU A 763 14.24 41.53 -8.04
C LEU A 763 14.25 41.65 -9.57
N MET A 764 13.19 42.20 -10.17
CA MET A 764 13.11 42.42 -11.62
C MET A 764 14.16 43.42 -12.13
N VAL A 765 14.33 44.60 -11.50
CA VAL A 765 15.32 45.59 -11.98
C VAL A 765 16.78 45.25 -11.63
N THR A 766 16.99 44.32 -10.69
CA THR A 766 18.32 43.78 -10.36
C THR A 766 18.65 42.49 -11.11
N ALA A 767 17.70 41.92 -11.87
CA ALA A 767 17.81 40.60 -12.50
C ALA A 767 19.09 40.40 -13.33
N ASP A 768 19.44 41.37 -14.19
CA ASP A 768 20.69 41.38 -14.94
C ASP A 768 21.21 42.80 -15.22
N HIS A 769 22.46 42.92 -15.68
CA HIS A 769 23.03 44.15 -16.24
C HIS A 769 24.09 43.89 -17.35
N GLY A 770 23.93 42.81 -18.09
CA GLY A 770 24.76 42.41 -19.21
C GLY A 770 26.05 41.67 -18.85
N PRO A 771 26.68 40.99 -19.84
CA PRO A 771 27.76 40.02 -19.64
C PRO A 771 29.10 40.62 -19.18
N ALA A 772 29.20 41.95 -19.13
CA ALA A 772 30.43 42.68 -18.82
C ALA A 772 30.66 42.92 -17.31
N VAL A 773 29.68 42.64 -16.44
CA VAL A 773 29.86 42.75 -14.99
C VAL A 773 30.54 41.49 -14.43
N SER A 774 31.35 41.63 -13.38
CA SER A 774 32.27 40.58 -12.89
C SER A 774 31.63 39.21 -12.72
N GLY A 775 30.46 39.13 -12.08
CA GLY A 775 29.80 37.85 -11.85
C GLY A 775 29.16 37.25 -13.11
N ALA A 776 28.69 38.08 -14.03
CA ALA A 776 28.17 37.62 -15.33
C ALA A 776 29.30 37.05 -16.18
N HIS A 777 30.43 37.77 -16.24
CA HIS A 777 31.65 37.33 -16.91
C HIS A 777 32.14 35.99 -16.34
N ASN A 778 32.32 35.89 -15.02
CA ASN A 778 32.74 34.64 -14.37
C ASN A 778 31.78 33.48 -14.64
N THR A 779 30.45 33.72 -14.61
CA THR A 779 29.44 32.71 -14.96
C THR A 779 29.63 32.22 -16.39
N ILE A 780 29.86 33.13 -17.33
CA ILE A 780 30.12 32.84 -18.75
C ILE A 780 31.41 32.03 -18.93
N ILE A 781 32.52 32.42 -18.28
CA ILE A 781 33.78 31.69 -18.36
C ILE A 781 33.63 30.27 -17.80
N CYS A 782 32.96 30.11 -16.65
CA CYS A 782 32.72 28.81 -16.03
C CYS A 782 31.80 27.91 -16.89
N ALA A 783 30.74 28.48 -17.46
CA ALA A 783 29.84 27.77 -18.38
C ALA A 783 30.56 27.29 -19.65
N ARG A 784 31.43 28.13 -20.23
CA ARG A 784 32.29 27.84 -21.38
C ARG A 784 33.42 26.85 -21.06
N ALA A 785 33.88 26.81 -19.81
CA ALA A 785 34.78 25.77 -19.29
C ALA A 785 34.09 24.42 -19.04
N GLY A 786 32.92 24.18 -19.63
CA GLY A 786 32.22 22.91 -19.59
C GLY A 786 31.42 22.64 -18.31
N LYS A 787 31.53 23.48 -17.28
CA LYS A 787 30.87 23.26 -15.97
C LYS A 787 29.34 23.29 -16.05
N ASP A 788 28.71 22.75 -15.02
CA ASP A 788 27.27 22.71 -14.78
C ASP A 788 26.68 24.07 -14.34
N LEU A 789 25.34 24.13 -14.22
CA LEU A 789 24.60 25.34 -13.86
C LEU A 789 25.01 25.89 -12.49
N VAL A 790 25.10 25.02 -11.47
CA VAL A 790 25.35 25.44 -10.08
C VAL A 790 26.79 25.93 -9.92
N SER A 791 27.76 25.20 -10.47
CA SER A 791 29.16 25.66 -10.54
C SER A 791 29.30 27.00 -11.26
N SER A 792 28.57 27.19 -12.36
CA SER A 792 28.69 28.41 -13.17
C SER A 792 28.07 29.61 -12.46
N LEU A 793 26.83 29.45 -11.96
CA LEU A 793 26.13 30.45 -11.15
C LEU A 793 26.96 30.83 -9.92
N THR A 794 27.43 29.85 -9.15
CA THR A 794 28.21 30.10 -7.92
C THR A 794 29.53 30.82 -8.23
N SER A 795 30.20 30.47 -9.33
CA SER A 795 31.42 31.18 -9.78
C SER A 795 31.17 32.66 -10.10
N GLY A 796 29.93 33.03 -10.47
CA GLY A 796 29.50 34.41 -10.62
C GLY A 796 29.06 35.06 -9.31
N LEU A 797 28.24 34.36 -8.51
CA LEU A 797 27.75 34.88 -7.22
C LEU A 797 28.87 35.16 -6.22
N LEU A 798 29.97 34.39 -6.25
CA LEU A 798 31.16 34.62 -5.42
C LEU A 798 31.92 35.92 -5.77
N THR A 799 31.54 36.66 -6.83
CA THR A 799 32.05 38.02 -7.04
C THR A 799 31.19 39.10 -6.36
N ILE A 800 30.01 38.74 -5.84
CA ILE A 800 29.07 39.68 -5.21
C ILE A 800 29.54 39.98 -3.79
N GLY A 801 29.58 41.27 -3.45
CA GLY A 801 30.10 41.80 -2.19
C GLY A 801 30.46 43.27 -2.34
N ASP A 802 31.45 43.73 -1.56
CA ASP A 802 31.92 45.13 -1.46
C ASP A 802 31.91 45.91 -2.80
N ARG A 803 32.69 45.47 -3.79
CA ARG A 803 32.88 46.22 -5.06
C ARG A 803 31.84 45.95 -6.14
N PHE A 804 30.99 44.94 -5.98
CA PHE A 804 29.99 44.55 -6.98
C PHE A 804 28.73 43.99 -6.28
N GLY A 805 27.62 44.72 -6.37
CA GLY A 805 26.34 44.36 -5.74
C GLY A 805 26.14 44.91 -4.33
N GLY A 806 27.20 45.10 -3.53
CA GLY A 806 27.12 45.69 -2.17
C GLY A 806 26.67 47.16 -2.12
N ALA A 807 26.47 47.82 -3.27
CA ALA A 807 26.07 49.22 -3.36
C ALA A 807 24.68 49.51 -2.75
N LEU A 808 23.75 48.54 -2.78
CA LEU A 808 22.42 48.67 -2.17
C LEU A 808 22.52 48.83 -0.64
N ASP A 809 23.21 47.87 0.00
CA ASP A 809 23.42 47.82 1.45
C ASP A 809 24.28 49.00 1.93
N ALA A 810 25.36 49.32 1.20
CA ALA A 810 26.23 50.45 1.51
C ALA A 810 25.50 51.81 1.41
N ALA A 811 24.59 51.98 0.44
CA ALA A 811 23.76 53.18 0.35
C ALA A 811 22.73 53.25 1.48
N ALA A 812 21.99 52.16 1.72
CA ALA A 812 21.01 52.07 2.80
C ALA A 812 21.62 52.41 4.16
N LYS A 813 22.74 51.78 4.52
CA LYS A 813 23.46 52.03 5.79
C LYS A 813 24.02 53.45 5.87
N MET A 814 24.54 54.00 4.76
CA MET A 814 25.08 55.37 4.75
C MET A 814 24.00 56.44 4.91
N PHE A 815 22.90 56.34 4.16
CA PHE A 815 21.79 57.28 4.24
C PHE A 815 21.06 57.18 5.59
N SER A 816 20.76 55.97 6.06
CA SER A 816 20.13 55.75 7.37
C SER A 816 20.96 56.41 8.47
N LYS A 817 22.27 56.13 8.53
CA LYS A 817 23.18 56.73 9.52
C LYS A 817 23.29 58.27 9.43
N ALA A 818 23.06 58.86 8.26
CA ALA A 818 22.98 60.32 8.12
C ALA A 818 21.67 60.87 8.69
N PHE A 819 20.54 60.35 8.19
CA PHE A 819 19.18 60.72 8.61
C PHE A 819 18.95 60.53 10.11
N ASP A 820 19.24 59.33 10.62
CA ASP A 820 19.08 58.96 12.03
C ASP A 820 20.03 59.74 12.97
N SER A 821 21.05 60.43 12.43
CA SER A 821 21.92 61.35 13.19
C SER A 821 21.42 62.81 13.22
N GLY A 822 20.29 63.12 12.57
CA GLY A 822 19.65 64.44 12.58
C GLY A 822 20.34 65.53 11.75
N ILE A 823 21.48 65.25 11.10
CA ILE A 823 22.18 66.24 10.26
C ILE A 823 21.43 66.50 8.96
N ILE A 824 21.35 67.75 8.51
CA ILE A 824 20.59 68.07 7.29
C ILE A 824 21.34 67.62 6.01
N PRO A 825 20.64 67.40 4.87
CA PRO A 825 21.25 66.93 3.62
C PRO A 825 22.52 67.68 3.19
N MET A 826 22.56 69.01 3.35
CA MET A 826 23.73 69.84 3.01
C MET A 826 24.92 69.59 3.95
N GLU A 827 24.69 69.35 5.24
CA GLU A 827 25.73 68.99 6.20
C GLU A 827 26.28 67.61 5.91
N PHE A 828 25.43 66.63 5.61
CA PHE A 828 25.85 65.28 5.20
C PHE A 828 26.74 65.31 3.95
N VAL A 829 26.33 66.04 2.91
CA VAL A 829 27.12 66.17 1.67
C VAL A 829 28.47 66.85 1.93
N ASN A 830 28.52 67.87 2.79
CA ASN A 830 29.77 68.54 3.16
C ASN A 830 30.65 67.67 4.08
N LYS A 831 30.05 66.88 4.98
CA LYS A 831 30.72 65.92 5.85
C LYS A 831 31.41 64.81 5.03
N MET A 832 30.71 64.19 4.09
CA MET A 832 31.30 63.17 3.21
C MET A 832 32.46 63.75 2.37
N LYS A 833 32.30 64.97 1.82
CA LYS A 833 33.40 65.69 1.15
C LYS A 833 34.61 65.91 2.08
N LYS A 834 34.38 66.31 3.35
CA LYS A 834 35.44 66.54 4.35
C LYS A 834 36.13 65.24 4.77
N GLU A 835 35.39 64.13 4.84
CA GLU A 835 35.92 62.79 5.13
C GLU A 835 36.60 62.12 3.92
N GLY A 836 36.66 62.78 2.75
CA GLY A 836 37.24 62.23 1.51
C GLY A 836 36.40 61.12 0.87
N LYS A 837 35.12 60.99 1.24
CA LYS A 837 34.23 59.91 0.82
C LYS A 837 33.25 60.37 -0.27
N LEU A 838 32.96 59.46 -1.20
CA LEU A 838 31.81 59.59 -2.10
C LEU A 838 30.55 59.08 -1.39
N ILE A 839 29.40 59.63 -1.78
CA ILE A 839 28.10 59.21 -1.24
C ILE A 839 27.66 57.96 -2.00
N MET A 840 27.49 56.84 -1.29
CA MET A 840 27.00 55.59 -1.89
C MET A 840 25.57 55.76 -2.38
N GLY A 841 25.26 55.21 -3.55
CA GLY A 841 23.97 55.42 -4.22
C GLY A 841 23.85 56.71 -5.04
N ILE A 842 24.83 57.63 -4.98
CA ILE A 842 24.86 58.85 -5.81
C ILE A 842 25.88 58.72 -6.94
N GLY A 843 25.45 59.02 -8.16
CA GLY A 843 26.29 59.08 -9.35
C GLY A 843 25.96 58.01 -10.38
N HIS A 844 25.95 58.43 -11.65
CA HIS A 844 25.79 57.55 -12.80
C HIS A 844 26.76 57.95 -13.94
N ARG A 845 27.17 56.99 -14.79
CA ARG A 845 28.13 57.20 -15.89
C ARG A 845 27.56 58.03 -17.06
N VAL A 846 26.34 57.73 -17.51
CA VAL A 846 25.69 58.36 -18.69
C VAL A 846 24.44 59.19 -18.36
N LYS A 847 23.51 58.61 -17.58
CA LYS A 847 22.28 59.26 -17.09
C LYS A 847 22.56 60.49 -16.20
N SER A 848 21.62 61.43 -16.21
CA SER A 848 21.68 62.74 -15.54
C SER A 848 20.28 63.24 -15.19
N ILE A 849 20.17 64.36 -14.47
CA ILE A 849 18.88 64.97 -14.10
C ILE A 849 17.97 65.27 -15.31
N ASN A 850 18.55 65.54 -16.50
CA ASN A 850 17.81 65.78 -17.75
C ASN A 850 17.64 64.51 -18.62
N ASN A 851 18.21 63.37 -18.22
CA ASN A 851 18.15 62.08 -18.90
C ASN A 851 18.16 60.99 -17.83
N PRO A 852 17.01 60.67 -17.19
CA PRO A 852 16.95 59.83 -16.00
C PRO A 852 17.17 58.34 -16.30
N ASP A 853 17.58 57.59 -15.29
CA ASP A 853 17.51 56.12 -15.32
C ASP A 853 16.05 55.67 -15.17
N MET A 854 15.55 54.88 -16.11
CA MET A 854 14.14 54.46 -16.08
C MET A 854 13.84 53.51 -14.92
N ARG A 855 14.81 52.74 -14.42
CA ARG A 855 14.63 51.87 -13.24
C ARG A 855 14.41 52.71 -11.99
N VAL A 856 15.11 53.84 -11.89
CA VAL A 856 14.97 54.82 -10.80
C VAL A 856 13.58 55.46 -10.86
N GLN A 857 13.10 55.85 -12.04
CA GLN A 857 11.74 56.41 -12.17
C GLN A 857 10.68 55.36 -11.80
N ILE A 858 10.69 54.18 -12.43
CA ILE A 858 9.69 53.11 -12.20
C ILE A 858 9.55 52.74 -10.71
N LEU A 859 10.66 52.53 -10.01
CA LEU A 859 10.62 52.21 -8.57
C LEU A 859 10.19 53.42 -7.72
N LYS A 860 10.69 54.63 -8.00
CA LYS A 860 10.37 55.84 -7.23
C LYS A 860 8.89 56.19 -7.36
N ASP A 861 8.35 56.13 -8.57
CA ASP A 861 6.96 56.43 -8.86
C ASP A 861 6.03 55.42 -8.16
N TYR A 862 6.39 54.12 -8.19
CA TYR A 862 5.68 53.08 -7.43
C TYR A 862 5.72 53.33 -5.92
N VAL A 863 6.91 53.61 -5.36
CA VAL A 863 7.10 53.88 -3.93
C VAL A 863 6.29 55.09 -3.49
N ARG A 864 6.34 56.20 -4.24
CA ARG A 864 5.57 57.43 -3.95
C ARG A 864 4.05 57.24 -4.06
N GLN A 865 3.58 56.30 -4.87
CA GLN A 865 2.15 56.01 -5.03
C GLN A 865 1.59 55.10 -3.91
N HIS A 866 2.40 54.19 -3.35
CA HIS A 866 1.89 53.10 -2.50
C HIS A 866 2.42 53.07 -1.06
N PHE A 867 3.54 53.73 -0.75
CA PHE A 867 4.11 53.68 0.60
C PHE A 867 3.45 54.72 1.53
N PRO A 868 3.14 54.38 2.78
CA PRO A 868 2.47 55.31 3.72
C PRO A 868 3.38 56.46 4.18
N ALA A 869 4.70 56.23 4.21
CA ALA A 869 5.72 57.25 4.49
C ALA A 869 7.02 56.88 3.77
N THR A 870 7.79 57.89 3.32
CA THR A 870 9.05 57.73 2.57
C THR A 870 10.17 58.67 3.05
N PRO A 871 10.38 58.83 4.37
CA PRO A 871 11.25 59.88 4.91
C PRO A 871 12.74 59.75 4.54
N LEU A 872 13.26 58.53 4.35
CA LEU A 872 14.66 58.35 3.95
C LEU A 872 14.85 58.61 2.46
N LEU A 873 13.87 58.24 1.62
CA LEU A 873 13.83 58.62 0.21
C LEU A 873 13.70 60.13 0.04
N ASP A 874 12.88 60.81 0.84
CA ASP A 874 12.81 62.29 0.87
C ASP A 874 14.18 62.91 1.16
N TYR A 875 14.86 62.43 2.20
CA TYR A 875 16.21 62.89 2.54
C TYR A 875 17.22 62.62 1.40
N ALA A 876 17.18 61.44 0.77
CA ALA A 876 18.06 61.09 -0.33
C ALA A 876 17.82 61.93 -1.59
N LEU A 877 16.58 62.36 -1.85
CA LEU A 877 16.23 63.24 -2.97
C LEU A 877 16.64 64.71 -2.71
N GLU A 878 16.64 65.18 -1.45
CA GLU A 878 17.28 66.46 -1.11
C GLU A 878 18.81 66.40 -1.26
N VAL A 879 19.44 65.28 -0.91
CA VAL A 879 20.87 65.04 -1.22
C VAL A 879 21.11 65.06 -2.73
N GLU A 880 20.25 64.42 -3.53
CA GLU A 880 20.32 64.45 -5.00
C GLU A 880 20.28 65.88 -5.57
N LYS A 881 19.39 66.76 -5.09
CA LYS A 881 19.34 68.17 -5.52
C LYS A 881 20.67 68.89 -5.25
N ILE A 882 21.31 68.60 -4.13
CA ILE A 882 22.59 69.20 -3.71
C ILE A 882 23.79 68.62 -4.47
N THR A 883 23.70 67.40 -5.01
CA THR A 883 24.77 66.78 -5.81
C THR A 883 24.61 67.03 -7.30
N THR A 884 23.39 67.00 -7.85
CA THR A 884 23.09 67.29 -9.27
C THR A 884 23.42 68.74 -9.64
N SER A 885 23.20 69.69 -8.72
CA SER A 885 23.63 71.09 -8.88
C SER A 885 25.15 71.29 -8.92
N LYS A 886 25.94 70.30 -8.48
CA LYS A 886 27.42 70.29 -8.59
C LYS A 886 27.89 69.63 -9.89
N LYS A 887 27.23 68.53 -10.31
CA LYS A 887 27.37 67.92 -11.64
C LYS A 887 26.05 67.21 -12.03
N PRO A 888 25.47 67.45 -13.21
CA PRO A 888 24.16 66.89 -13.61
C PRO A 888 24.04 65.35 -13.56
N ASN A 889 25.15 64.61 -13.61
CA ASN A 889 25.18 63.14 -13.56
C ASN A 889 25.31 62.56 -12.14
N LEU A 890 25.34 63.40 -11.10
CA LEU A 890 25.31 62.98 -9.68
C LEU A 890 23.87 62.81 -9.18
N ILE A 891 23.09 62.06 -9.94
CA ILE A 891 21.72 61.61 -9.61
C ILE A 891 21.73 60.45 -8.60
N LEU A 892 20.61 60.20 -7.95
CA LEU A 892 20.35 58.95 -7.21
C LEU A 892 20.26 57.80 -8.22
N ASN A 893 21.10 56.78 -8.05
CA ASN A 893 21.11 55.60 -8.92
C ASN A 893 20.19 54.48 -8.37
N VAL A 894 20.00 53.42 -9.14
CA VAL A 894 19.06 52.34 -8.79
C VAL A 894 19.44 51.63 -7.49
N ASP A 895 20.73 51.45 -7.24
CA ASP A 895 21.27 50.83 -6.03
C ASP A 895 20.95 51.69 -4.80
N GLY A 896 21.16 53.01 -4.92
CA GLY A 896 20.80 54.00 -3.89
C GLY A 896 19.31 54.09 -3.62
N LEU A 897 18.49 54.12 -4.68
CA LEU A 897 17.04 54.15 -4.58
C LEU A 897 16.48 52.90 -3.89
N ILE A 898 16.89 51.69 -4.33
CA ILE A 898 16.46 50.45 -3.68
C ILE A 898 16.91 50.45 -2.22
N GLY A 899 18.15 50.85 -1.93
CA GLY A 899 18.67 50.93 -0.57
C GLY A 899 17.79 51.76 0.37
N VAL A 900 17.48 53.01 0.02
CA VAL A 900 16.67 53.89 0.89
C VAL A 900 15.19 53.50 0.91
N ALA A 901 14.62 53.08 -0.23
CA ALA A 901 13.22 52.68 -0.30
C ALA A 901 12.97 51.34 0.43
N PHE A 902 13.92 50.42 0.47
CA PHE A 902 13.79 49.18 1.26
C PHE A 902 13.87 49.45 2.76
N VAL A 903 14.71 50.40 3.19
CA VAL A 903 14.71 50.88 4.58
C VAL A 903 13.37 51.55 4.93
N ASP A 904 12.85 52.42 4.06
CA ASP A 904 11.52 53.02 4.25
C ASP A 904 10.41 51.95 4.25
N MET A 905 10.53 50.87 3.45
CA MET A 905 9.59 49.75 3.49
C MET A 905 9.61 49.08 4.87
N LEU A 906 10.78 48.63 5.35
CA LEU A 906 10.88 47.94 6.64
C LEU A 906 10.41 48.84 7.80
N ARG A 907 10.84 50.10 7.82
CA ARG A 907 10.52 51.03 8.92
C ARG A 907 9.07 51.53 8.93
N ASN A 908 8.39 51.59 7.77
CA ASN A 908 7.06 52.22 7.66
C ASN A 908 5.93 51.28 7.22
N CYS A 909 6.17 50.00 6.89
CA CYS A 909 5.10 49.08 6.48
C CYS A 909 4.24 48.53 7.64
N GLY A 910 4.58 48.87 8.89
CA GLY A 910 3.86 48.43 10.09
C GLY A 910 4.03 46.95 10.45
N SER A 911 4.89 46.21 9.75
CA SER A 911 5.18 44.79 10.03
C SER A 911 6.37 44.56 10.95
N PHE A 912 7.10 45.63 11.31
CA PHE A 912 8.34 45.58 12.07
C PHE A 912 8.37 46.68 13.14
N THR A 913 9.02 46.39 14.27
CA THR A 913 9.59 47.40 15.16
C THR A 913 10.78 48.10 14.51
N ARG A 914 11.24 49.21 15.10
CA ARG A 914 12.39 49.95 14.57
C ARG A 914 13.68 49.14 14.69
N GLU A 915 13.78 48.36 15.76
CA GLU A 915 14.87 47.47 16.11
C GLU A 915 15.01 46.34 15.09
N GLU A 916 13.90 45.63 14.79
CA GLU A 916 13.88 44.59 13.73
C GLU A 916 14.22 45.17 12.36
N ALA A 917 13.66 46.33 12.01
CA ALA A 917 13.91 46.97 10.72
C ALA A 917 15.39 47.34 10.51
N ASP A 918 16.08 47.77 11.57
CA ASP A 918 17.50 48.08 11.53
C ASP A 918 18.38 46.81 11.61
N GLU A 919 17.96 45.77 12.35
CA GLU A 919 18.64 44.46 12.39
C GLU A 919 18.66 43.79 11.01
N TYR A 920 17.52 43.74 10.31
CA TYR A 920 17.44 43.16 8.96
C TYR A 920 18.31 43.91 7.93
N ILE A 921 18.55 45.21 8.14
CA ILE A 921 19.52 45.98 7.34
C ILE A 921 20.95 45.63 7.76
N ASP A 922 21.26 45.56 9.05
CA ASP A 922 22.62 45.27 9.51
C ASP A 922 23.12 43.89 9.05
N ILE A 923 22.32 42.84 9.27
CA ILE A 923 22.61 41.47 8.81
C ILE A 923 22.56 41.32 7.27
N GLY A 924 22.14 42.36 6.55
CA GLY A 924 22.36 42.50 5.11
C GLY A 924 21.28 41.91 4.21
N ALA A 925 19.99 41.95 4.59
CA ALA A 925 18.90 41.47 3.75
C ALA A 925 18.87 42.11 2.34
N LEU A 926 19.37 43.35 2.20
CA LEU A 926 19.55 44.04 0.91
C LEU A 926 20.60 43.37 0.01
N ASN A 927 21.67 42.78 0.56
CA ASN A 927 22.60 41.96 -0.20
C ASN A 927 21.89 40.69 -0.70
N GLY A 928 20.99 40.12 0.12
CA GLY A 928 20.09 39.04 -0.27
C GLY A 928 19.23 39.38 -1.49
N ILE A 929 18.60 40.56 -1.51
CA ILE A 929 17.81 41.05 -2.67
C ILE A 929 18.66 41.09 -3.94
N PHE A 930 19.88 41.66 -3.89
CA PHE A 930 20.75 41.71 -5.07
C PHE A 930 21.21 40.32 -5.52
N VAL A 931 21.58 39.44 -4.59
CA VAL A 931 22.01 38.06 -4.90
C VAL A 931 20.87 37.25 -5.52
N LEU A 932 19.67 37.31 -4.96
CA LEU A 932 18.50 36.58 -5.46
C LEU A 932 18.06 37.11 -6.84
N GLY A 933 18.00 38.43 -7.00
CA GLY A 933 17.70 39.06 -8.29
C GLY A 933 18.73 38.67 -9.34
N ARG A 934 20.01 38.95 -9.09
CA ARG A 934 21.10 38.73 -10.04
C ARG A 934 21.33 37.25 -10.41
N SER A 935 20.91 36.32 -9.55
CA SER A 935 20.93 34.89 -9.87
C SER A 935 20.13 34.57 -11.15
N MET A 936 19.03 35.30 -11.42
CA MET A 936 18.24 35.10 -12.64
C MET A 936 19.05 35.41 -13.91
N GLY A 937 19.75 36.54 -13.95
CA GLY A 937 20.62 36.92 -15.08
C GLY A 937 21.79 35.97 -15.27
N PHE A 938 22.40 35.49 -14.18
CA PHE A 938 23.52 34.55 -14.25
C PHE A 938 23.06 33.16 -14.75
N ILE A 939 21.90 32.66 -14.32
CA ILE A 939 21.29 31.45 -14.89
C ILE A 939 20.98 31.67 -16.38
N GLY A 940 20.43 32.83 -16.76
CA GLY A 940 20.19 33.21 -18.15
C GLY A 940 21.46 33.16 -19.00
N HIS A 941 22.57 33.73 -18.51
CA HIS A 941 23.87 33.66 -19.17
C HIS A 941 24.43 32.23 -19.26
N TYR A 942 24.32 31.41 -18.21
CA TYR A 942 24.72 30.00 -18.28
C TYR A 942 23.96 29.26 -19.40
N LEU A 943 22.63 29.38 -19.43
CA LEU A 943 21.78 28.72 -20.42
C LEU A 943 22.07 29.24 -21.84
N ASP A 944 22.28 30.54 -22.00
CA ASP A 944 22.67 31.15 -23.27
C ASP A 944 24.01 30.62 -23.80
N GLN A 945 25.06 30.54 -22.97
CA GLN A 945 26.36 30.06 -23.42
C GLN A 945 26.34 28.56 -23.80
N LYS A 946 25.53 27.75 -23.11
CA LYS A 946 25.27 26.35 -23.52
C LYS A 946 24.49 26.28 -24.83
N ARG A 947 23.44 27.10 -25.00
CA ARG A 947 22.65 27.22 -26.24
C ARG A 947 23.49 27.64 -27.44
N LEU A 948 24.36 28.64 -27.26
CA LEU A 948 25.32 29.14 -28.26
C LEU A 948 26.52 28.22 -28.48
N LYS A 949 26.60 27.08 -27.78
CA LYS A 949 27.67 26.06 -27.86
C LYS A 949 29.08 26.66 -27.76
N GLN A 950 29.25 27.68 -26.92
CA GLN A 950 30.49 28.44 -26.81
C GLN A 950 31.61 27.57 -26.19
N GLY A 951 32.68 27.37 -26.95
CA GLY A 951 33.86 26.62 -26.50
C GLY A 951 34.67 27.34 -25.42
N LEU A 952 35.63 26.62 -24.84
CA LEU A 952 36.50 27.09 -23.75
C LEU A 952 37.05 28.51 -24.02
N TYR A 953 36.99 29.38 -23.01
CA TYR A 953 37.64 30.67 -23.05
C TYR A 953 39.08 30.56 -22.54
N ARG A 954 40.01 31.22 -23.24
CA ARG A 954 41.35 31.51 -22.77
C ARG A 954 41.56 33.00 -22.97
N HIS A 955 42.01 33.69 -21.93
CA HIS A 955 42.27 35.14 -22.02
C HIS A 955 43.43 35.40 -23.01
N PRO A 956 43.33 36.45 -23.85
CA PRO A 956 44.43 36.87 -24.73
C PRO A 956 45.70 37.22 -23.95
N TRP A 957 46.85 37.20 -24.62
CA TRP A 957 48.16 37.46 -23.98
C TRP A 957 48.58 38.94 -24.03
N ASP A 958 48.04 39.68 -24.99
CA ASP A 958 48.18 41.13 -25.18
C ASP A 958 47.42 41.96 -24.13
N ASP A 959 46.36 41.40 -23.53
CA ASP A 959 45.61 42.00 -22.41
C ASP A 959 46.26 41.72 -21.02
N ILE A 960 47.43 41.05 -20.99
CA ILE A 960 48.14 40.65 -19.76
C ILE A 960 49.54 41.27 -19.71
N SER A 961 49.78 42.14 -18.73
CA SER A 961 51.13 42.69 -18.47
C SER A 961 51.99 41.69 -17.67
N TYR A 962 52.83 40.92 -18.36
CA TYR A 962 53.76 39.96 -17.75
C TYR A 962 54.99 40.64 -17.14
N VAL A 963 54.80 41.37 -16.04
CA VAL A 963 55.91 41.95 -15.24
C VAL A 963 56.53 40.86 -14.35
N LEU A 964 57.20 39.91 -15.00
CA LEU A 964 57.95 38.84 -14.35
C LEU A 964 59.25 39.42 -13.74
N PRO A 965 59.70 38.97 -12.55
CA PRO A 965 61.01 39.33 -12.03
C PRO A 965 62.10 38.73 -12.93
N GLU A 966 63.21 39.45 -13.09
CA GLU A 966 64.40 38.89 -13.72
C GLU A 966 64.94 37.69 -12.92
N HIS A 967 65.68 36.82 -13.60
CA HIS A 967 66.06 35.51 -13.09
C HIS A 967 66.92 35.64 -11.82
N MET A 968 66.35 35.32 -10.65
CA MET A 968 67.12 35.24 -9.42
C MET A 968 68.19 34.15 -9.57
N SER A 969 69.45 34.56 -9.61
CA SER A 969 70.59 33.69 -9.33
C SER A 969 70.67 33.45 -7.83
N MET A 970 71.13 32.26 -7.45
CA MET A 970 71.61 31.97 -6.09
C MET A 970 72.99 32.58 -5.87
#